data_AF-A0A017HTP6-F1
#
_entry.id   AF-A0A017HTP6-F1
#
_cell.length_a   1.000
_cell.length_b   1.000
_cell.length_c   1.000
_cell.angle_alpha   90.00
_cell.angle_beta   90.00
_cell.angle_gamma   90.00
#
_symmetry.space_group_name_H-M   'P 1'
#
loop_
_entity.id
_entity.type
_entity.pdbx_description
1 polymer ?
#
loop_
_entity_poly.entity_id
_entity_poly.type
_entity_poly.pdbx_seq_one_letter_code
_entity_poly.pdbx_strand_id
1 'polypeptide(L)'
;MTLTLSLNTNPLVNRFAEPSDLIETVAHDIRIRDLQLTHEFINPSWPAPVVRRLARDMDRALERTGVRVTSGMTGPYGRLNHFGHPDRDVRRYYVDWFKTFADITGDLGGHSVGTQFAIFTYKDYDDPARREELIRIAIDCWAEVAEHAKSAGLAYVFWEPMSVGREFGETIAACLELQARLSAANMAVPMWMMADIDHGDVTSPNPDDTDPYAWARAVPPFSPIIHIKQSMMDKGGHRPFVARHNASGRIRPEPLLAAFAEGGGPEQRDLLGALLEGARTTTTAWSPSWPRAWPSGRRTSTAGSRTSKSDLAARSAARQDRRRGGTDMADETKKLINAPEAVIDEMLEGLVGAFPDLLHRPGPTGRAIAALDGPRDGKVGIVIGGGSGHEPAFAMYVGRGLADAAAVGNVFASPGPSQVMDAARAADGGAGVLFLYGNYAGDVMNFDMAVERLGREGIEARTILVTDDAASAPPGREHERRGIAGGFFVFKCAGAAADLGLPLPEVERLARHANANVRSMGVALSPCSLPQTRRPNFEIPAGEMEVGMGIHGEPGIARIALETADQVADRLLDPLLRELGLTQGDAVAVLVNGLGSTSLMELLILHRRVAARLRDLGVTIRRSWTGEYVTSLEMAGASVTLMKLDPDLDRLLAHPCRTPALVAGEPAPAMATPRRPARELVATVPTQESEGALEAGGAISPARFRAMLGHAGEQLVAARDHLSALDGALGDGDHGVTMETGWRAVTAALAALPSDASIASLCRAAADAFLDAVGASAGPLYATAFARAGEAVAHRRDLDALHTTLWIEAMARGIAERGGASEGDKTMLDAWAPAARAARAALEAGEDEAAILAASARTAAEGRDATGPLLARRGRAAKLGERARGHVDPGAASTALLLAALADEARRDRTARG
;
A
#
# COMPACT_ATOMS: atom_id res chain seq x y z
N MET A 1 16.14 -47.87 14.00
CA MET A 1 15.60 -46.78 14.86
C MET A 1 14.35 -47.31 15.53
N THR A 2 14.09 -47.03 16.80
CA THR A 2 12.79 -47.36 17.42
C THR A 2 11.77 -46.29 17.04
N LEU A 3 10.57 -46.68 16.58
CA LEU A 3 9.48 -45.73 16.35
C LEU A 3 8.94 -45.20 17.68
N THR A 4 8.67 -43.90 17.73
CA THR A 4 8.02 -43.23 18.86
C THR A 4 6.69 -42.65 18.42
N LEU A 5 5.66 -42.75 19.26
CA LEU A 5 4.39 -42.10 18.97
C LEU A 5 4.54 -40.58 19.13
N SER A 6 4.17 -39.85 18.07
CA SER A 6 4.16 -38.39 18.02
C SER A 6 2.77 -37.88 17.69
N LEU A 7 2.38 -36.73 18.25
CA LEU A 7 1.13 -36.06 17.93
C LEU A 7 1.38 -34.92 16.94
N ASN A 8 0.72 -34.98 15.78
CA ASN A 8 0.64 -33.83 14.87
C ASN A 8 -0.38 -32.82 15.42
N THR A 9 0.04 -31.55 15.58
CA THR A 9 -0.78 -30.51 16.20
C THR A 9 -1.83 -29.90 15.26
N ASN A 10 -1.89 -30.31 13.99
CA ASN A 10 -2.83 -29.81 12.98
C ASN A 10 -4.30 -29.79 13.48
N PRO A 11 -4.87 -30.87 14.07
CA PRO A 11 -6.27 -30.85 14.53
C PRO A 11 -6.55 -29.89 15.70
N LEU A 12 -5.50 -29.32 16.31
CA LEU A 12 -5.58 -28.49 17.50
C LEU A 12 -5.48 -26.99 17.18
N VAL A 13 -5.17 -26.61 15.94
CA VAL A 13 -4.92 -25.20 15.55
C VAL A 13 -6.11 -24.26 15.80
N ASN A 14 -7.34 -24.78 15.80
CA ASN A 14 -8.55 -24.00 16.08
C ASN A 14 -9.04 -24.13 17.53
N ARG A 15 -8.28 -24.79 18.40
CA ARG A 15 -8.63 -25.05 19.80
C ARG A 15 -7.74 -24.32 20.79
N PHE A 16 -6.48 -24.08 20.43
CA PHE A 16 -5.52 -23.38 21.27
C PHE A 16 -4.94 -22.19 20.51
N ALA A 17 -4.96 -21.03 21.15
CA ALA A 17 -4.31 -19.82 20.65
C ALA A 17 -2.92 -19.63 21.27
N GLU A 18 -2.75 -20.01 22.53
CA GLU A 18 -1.49 -19.82 23.28
C GLU A 18 -0.61 -21.09 23.24
N PRO A 19 0.69 -20.96 22.87
CA PRO A 19 1.65 -22.06 22.87
C PRO A 19 1.76 -22.82 24.20
N SER A 20 1.70 -22.13 25.33
CA SER A 20 1.77 -22.76 26.66
C SER A 20 0.60 -23.70 26.90
N ASP A 21 -0.61 -23.27 26.55
CA ASP A 21 -1.84 -24.01 26.81
C ASP A 21 -1.89 -25.28 25.97
N LEU A 22 -1.41 -25.21 24.72
CA LEU A 22 -1.20 -26.38 23.88
C LEU A 22 -0.27 -27.40 24.57
N ILE A 23 0.92 -26.95 25.00
CA ILE A 23 1.93 -27.85 25.57
C ILE A 23 1.45 -28.44 26.91
N GLU A 24 0.78 -27.67 27.76
CA GLU A 24 0.22 -28.16 29.03
C GLU A 24 -0.89 -29.19 28.80
N THR A 25 -1.78 -28.94 27.85
CA THR A 25 -2.85 -29.89 27.48
C THR A 25 -2.25 -31.17 26.91
N VAL A 26 -1.25 -31.06 26.04
CA VAL A 26 -0.53 -32.21 25.48
C VAL A 26 0.10 -33.04 26.59
N ALA A 27 0.76 -32.39 27.56
CA ALA A 27 1.48 -33.07 28.63
C ALA A 27 0.54 -33.80 29.61
N HIS A 28 -0.54 -33.13 30.04
CA HIS A 28 -1.34 -33.56 31.18
C HIS A 28 -2.61 -34.32 30.78
N ASP A 29 -3.27 -33.88 29.71
CA ASP A 29 -4.54 -34.43 29.26
C ASP A 29 -4.36 -35.45 28.15
N ILE A 30 -3.60 -35.11 27.09
CA ILE A 30 -3.36 -36.02 25.96
C ILE A 30 -2.28 -37.06 26.29
N ARG A 31 -1.29 -36.67 27.10
CA ARG A 31 -0.19 -37.51 27.60
C ARG A 31 0.69 -38.12 26.50
N ILE A 32 0.94 -37.34 25.45
CA ILE A 32 1.91 -37.68 24.41
C ILE A 32 3.15 -36.80 24.59
N ARG A 33 4.34 -37.41 24.53
CA ARG A 33 5.60 -36.71 24.74
C ARG A 33 6.10 -35.96 23.50
N ASP A 34 6.04 -36.61 22.35
CA ASP A 34 6.68 -36.12 21.13
C ASP A 34 5.63 -35.44 20.23
N LEU A 35 5.98 -34.29 19.65
CA LEU A 35 5.09 -33.47 18.83
C LEU A 35 5.67 -33.24 17.43
N GLN A 36 4.80 -33.28 16.42
CA GLN A 36 5.03 -32.59 15.16
C GLN A 36 4.25 -31.27 15.19
N LEU A 37 4.98 -30.17 15.26
CA LEU A 37 4.43 -28.83 15.45
C LEU A 37 3.99 -28.24 14.10
N THR A 38 2.78 -27.69 14.08
CA THR A 38 2.28 -26.93 12.94
C THR A 38 2.59 -25.45 13.06
N HIS A 39 2.93 -24.81 11.93
CA HIS A 39 3.34 -23.41 11.89
C HIS A 39 2.31 -22.41 12.43
N GLU A 40 1.02 -22.76 12.51
CA GLU A 40 -0.03 -21.86 12.99
C GLU A 40 0.18 -21.40 14.44
N PHE A 41 0.87 -22.19 15.27
CA PHE A 41 1.17 -21.82 16.64
C PHE A 41 2.31 -20.80 16.75
N ILE A 42 3.24 -20.80 15.81
CA ILE A 42 4.31 -19.80 15.67
C ILE A 42 4.55 -19.58 14.17
N ASN A 43 3.82 -18.62 13.59
CA ASN A 43 3.82 -18.43 12.14
C ASN A 43 5.11 -17.73 11.67
N PRO A 44 5.86 -18.30 10.72
CA PRO A 44 7.08 -17.68 10.17
C PRO A 44 6.84 -16.30 9.52
N SER A 45 5.61 -15.99 9.11
CA SER A 45 5.24 -14.68 8.54
C SER A 45 4.97 -13.61 9.60
N TRP A 46 4.92 -13.96 10.89
CA TRP A 46 4.73 -12.96 11.95
C TRP A 46 6.01 -12.14 12.17
N PRO A 47 5.90 -10.92 12.74
CA PRO A 47 7.06 -10.10 13.03
C PRO A 47 8.08 -10.86 13.88
N ALA A 48 9.37 -10.77 13.52
CA ALA A 48 10.43 -11.51 14.21
C ALA A 48 10.45 -11.35 15.75
N PRO A 49 10.11 -10.18 16.35
CA PRO A 49 9.96 -10.07 17.80
C PRO A 49 8.85 -10.96 18.38
N VAL A 50 7.72 -11.13 17.66
CA VAL A 50 6.60 -11.99 18.05
C VAL A 50 7.00 -13.45 17.96
N VAL A 51 7.61 -13.87 16.85
CA VAL A 51 8.13 -15.23 16.66
C VAL A 51 9.09 -15.59 17.79
N ARG A 52 10.07 -14.72 18.09
CA ARG A 52 11.03 -14.95 19.18
C ARG A 52 10.37 -15.02 20.56
N ARG A 53 9.36 -14.20 20.82
CA ARG A 53 8.62 -14.23 22.09
C ARG A 53 7.90 -15.57 22.23
N LEU A 54 7.08 -15.94 21.24
CA LEU A 54 6.27 -17.16 21.28
C LEU A 54 7.11 -18.44 21.25
N ALA A 55 8.22 -18.47 20.50
CA ALA A 55 9.16 -19.58 20.53
C ALA A 55 9.77 -19.77 21.92
N ARG A 56 10.19 -18.69 22.59
CA ARG A 56 10.68 -18.77 23.97
C ARG A 56 9.58 -19.19 24.95
N ASP A 57 8.34 -18.76 24.74
CA ASP A 57 7.22 -19.10 25.61
C ASP A 57 6.89 -20.60 25.48
N MET A 58 6.90 -21.12 24.25
CA MET A 58 6.75 -22.55 23.98
C MET A 58 7.92 -23.35 24.54
N ASP A 59 9.16 -22.93 24.33
CA ASP A 59 10.37 -23.59 24.83
C ASP A 59 10.34 -23.76 26.35
N ARG A 60 9.96 -22.71 27.09
CA ARG A 60 9.78 -22.80 28.56
C ARG A 60 8.67 -23.78 28.97
N ALA A 61 7.62 -23.93 28.17
CA ALA A 61 6.57 -24.91 28.42
C ALA A 61 7.06 -26.35 28.13
N LEU A 62 7.83 -26.54 27.06
CA LEU A 62 8.48 -27.82 26.72
C LEU A 62 9.44 -28.24 27.85
N GLU A 63 10.31 -27.35 28.31
CA GLU A 63 11.24 -27.62 29.43
C GLU A 63 10.51 -28.02 30.72
N ARG A 64 9.41 -27.34 31.03
CA ARG A 64 8.62 -27.58 32.26
C ARG A 64 7.89 -28.92 32.23
N THR A 65 7.35 -29.30 31.08
CA THR A 65 6.47 -30.47 30.93
C THR A 65 7.20 -31.74 30.49
N GLY A 66 8.36 -31.59 29.84
CA GLY A 66 9.09 -32.68 29.19
C GLY A 66 8.54 -33.11 27.83
N VAL A 67 7.55 -32.38 27.29
CA VAL A 67 7.10 -32.51 25.89
C VAL A 67 8.22 -32.04 24.96
N ARG A 68 8.32 -32.63 23.77
CA ARG A 68 9.39 -32.34 22.80
C ARG A 68 8.82 -32.11 21.41
N VAL A 69 9.20 -31.00 20.78
CA VAL A 69 9.00 -30.82 19.34
C VAL A 69 10.05 -31.68 18.62
N THR A 70 9.58 -32.55 17.72
CA THR A 70 10.43 -33.47 16.94
C THR A 70 10.57 -33.03 15.49
N SER A 71 9.54 -32.40 14.94
CA SER A 71 9.53 -31.89 13.56
C SER A 71 8.53 -30.75 13.39
N GLY A 72 8.75 -29.87 12.42
CA GLY A 72 7.81 -28.83 12.00
C GLY A 72 7.10 -29.18 10.70
N MET A 73 5.80 -28.93 10.60
CA MET A 73 5.00 -29.14 9.38
C MET A 73 4.03 -27.98 9.12
N THR A 74 3.65 -27.76 7.86
CA THR A 74 2.51 -26.88 7.54
C THR A 74 1.19 -27.49 8.00
N GLY A 75 0.28 -26.67 8.55
CA GLY A 75 -1.08 -27.07 8.91
C GLY A 75 -2.09 -26.76 7.79
N PRO A 76 -3.40 -26.70 8.10
CA PRO A 76 -4.45 -26.63 7.08
C PRO A 76 -4.55 -25.25 6.42
N TYR A 77 -4.03 -24.19 7.08
CA TYR A 77 -4.05 -22.83 6.55
C TYR A 77 -2.79 -22.47 5.75
N GLY A 78 -1.79 -23.36 5.74
CA GLY A 78 -0.53 -23.19 5.00
C GLY A 78 -0.40 -24.08 3.76
N ARG A 79 -1.50 -24.65 3.25
CA ARG A 79 -1.48 -25.48 2.03
C ARG A 79 -1.61 -24.61 0.78
N LEU A 80 -0.48 -24.15 0.25
CA LEU A 80 -0.40 -23.30 -0.94
C LEU A 80 0.57 -23.89 -1.98
N ASN A 81 0.68 -23.25 -3.14
CA ASN A 81 1.56 -23.69 -4.23
C ASN A 81 3.04 -23.79 -3.85
N HIS A 82 3.48 -22.99 -2.86
CA HIS A 82 4.87 -22.93 -2.39
C HIS A 82 5.85 -22.85 -3.58
N PHE A 83 6.72 -23.85 -3.70
CA PHE A 83 7.73 -23.93 -4.76
C PHE A 83 7.16 -24.34 -6.12
N GLY A 84 5.90 -24.76 -6.19
CA GLY A 84 5.15 -25.01 -7.42
C GLY A 84 4.43 -23.79 -8.00
N HIS A 85 4.53 -22.62 -7.37
CA HIS A 85 3.93 -21.39 -7.90
C HIS A 85 4.66 -20.95 -9.18
N PRO A 86 3.97 -20.50 -10.26
CA PRO A 86 4.63 -20.11 -11.51
C PRO A 86 5.46 -18.83 -11.40
N ASP A 87 5.07 -17.91 -10.50
CA ASP A 87 5.81 -16.68 -10.21
C ASP A 87 7.06 -16.94 -9.34
N ARG A 88 8.19 -16.35 -9.75
CA ARG A 88 9.49 -16.53 -9.09
C ARG A 88 9.56 -15.89 -7.71
N ASP A 89 8.98 -14.72 -7.53
CA ASP A 89 9.08 -13.94 -6.30
C ASP A 89 8.21 -14.57 -5.21
N VAL A 90 7.08 -15.17 -5.60
CA VAL A 90 6.28 -16.01 -4.69
C VAL A 90 7.07 -17.24 -4.22
N ARG A 91 7.79 -17.94 -5.11
CA ARG A 91 8.66 -19.06 -4.68
C ARG A 91 9.76 -18.59 -3.73
N ARG A 92 10.37 -17.42 -4.02
CA ARG A 92 11.40 -16.81 -3.18
C ARG A 92 10.88 -16.50 -1.78
N TYR A 93 9.67 -15.92 -1.67
CA TYR A 93 9.00 -15.71 -0.39
C TYR A 93 8.90 -17.02 0.42
N TYR A 94 8.43 -18.11 -0.21
CA TYR A 94 8.31 -19.38 0.50
C TYR A 94 9.66 -19.99 0.88
N VAL A 95 10.72 -19.77 0.09
CA VAL A 95 12.06 -20.25 0.47
C VAL A 95 12.46 -19.60 1.79
N ASP A 96 12.33 -18.28 1.90
CA ASP A 96 12.70 -17.55 3.12
C ASP A 96 11.74 -17.83 4.29
N TRP A 97 10.47 -18.11 3.98
CA TRP A 97 9.49 -18.59 4.94
C TRP A 97 9.88 -19.94 5.54
N PHE A 98 10.27 -20.92 4.71
CA PHE A 98 10.70 -22.24 5.18
C PHE A 98 12.04 -22.20 5.91
N LYS A 99 12.95 -21.28 5.56
CA LYS A 99 14.17 -21.02 6.36
C LYS A 99 13.82 -20.54 7.77
N THR A 100 12.91 -19.57 7.87
CA THR A 100 12.43 -19.08 9.17
C THR A 100 11.72 -20.19 9.95
N PHE A 101 10.96 -21.05 9.28
CA PHE A 101 10.32 -22.19 9.95
C PHE A 101 11.33 -23.26 10.41
N ALA A 102 12.41 -23.46 9.66
CA ALA A 102 13.53 -24.30 10.07
C ALA A 102 14.21 -23.75 11.33
N ASP A 103 14.41 -22.42 11.40
CA ASP A 103 14.97 -21.76 12.59
C ASP A 103 14.06 -21.96 13.81
N ILE A 104 12.75 -21.71 13.68
CA ILE A 104 11.77 -21.93 14.77
C ILE A 104 11.81 -23.39 15.24
N THR A 105 11.79 -24.33 14.30
CA THR A 105 11.80 -25.77 14.61
C THR A 105 13.09 -26.18 15.30
N GLY A 106 14.24 -25.69 14.83
CA GLY A 106 15.55 -25.96 15.43
C GLY A 106 15.68 -25.35 16.83
N ASP A 107 15.20 -24.12 17.02
CA ASP A 107 15.19 -23.43 18.33
C ASP A 107 14.36 -24.21 19.36
N LEU A 108 13.25 -24.82 18.96
CA LEU A 108 12.41 -25.67 19.82
C LEU A 108 12.93 -27.11 19.99
N GLY A 109 14.11 -27.42 19.42
CA GLY A 109 14.77 -28.71 19.52
C GLY A 109 14.30 -29.79 18.56
N GLY A 110 13.54 -29.42 17.52
CA GLY A 110 13.14 -30.33 16.44
C GLY A 110 14.31 -30.73 15.54
N HIS A 111 14.09 -31.78 14.75
CA HIS A 111 15.13 -32.39 13.91
C HIS A 111 14.84 -32.32 12.42
N SER A 112 13.62 -31.94 12.02
CA SER A 112 13.25 -31.84 10.62
C SER A 112 12.08 -30.89 10.38
N VAL A 113 11.99 -30.37 9.17
CA VAL A 113 10.88 -29.52 8.72
C VAL A 113 10.43 -29.92 7.32
N GLY A 114 9.14 -29.77 7.03
CA GLY A 114 8.60 -30.19 5.74
C GLY A 114 7.12 -29.84 5.52
N THR A 115 6.62 -30.19 4.33
CA THR A 115 5.25 -29.91 3.85
C THR A 115 4.97 -30.76 2.59
N GLN A 116 3.88 -30.54 1.85
CA GLN A 116 3.77 -31.10 0.50
C GLN A 116 4.92 -30.62 -0.42
N PHE A 117 5.37 -31.46 -1.36
CA PHE A 117 6.54 -31.14 -2.20
C PHE A 117 6.39 -29.83 -2.98
N ALA A 118 5.28 -29.71 -3.74
CA ALA A 118 4.86 -28.54 -4.50
C ALA A 118 3.39 -28.72 -4.92
N ILE A 119 2.69 -27.64 -5.28
CA ILE A 119 1.37 -27.75 -5.94
C ILE A 119 1.39 -26.98 -7.25
N PHE A 120 1.08 -27.65 -8.35
CA PHE A 120 1.04 -27.05 -9.68
C PHE A 120 -0.36 -26.58 -10.06
N THR A 121 -0.42 -25.52 -10.89
CA THR A 121 -1.67 -25.13 -11.53
C THR A 121 -2.07 -26.19 -12.58
N TYR A 122 -3.35 -26.26 -12.93
CA TYR A 122 -3.81 -27.15 -14.01
C TYR A 122 -3.00 -26.95 -15.30
N LYS A 123 -2.79 -25.69 -15.69
CA LYS A 123 -2.02 -25.34 -16.89
C LYS A 123 -0.59 -25.84 -16.86
N ASP A 124 0.06 -25.73 -15.71
CA ASP A 124 1.46 -26.14 -15.55
C ASP A 124 1.60 -27.66 -15.44
N TYR A 125 0.62 -28.33 -14.84
CA TYR A 125 0.59 -29.78 -14.70
C TYR A 125 0.29 -30.50 -16.02
N ASP A 126 -0.63 -29.95 -16.82
CA ASP A 126 -1.09 -30.54 -18.09
C ASP A 126 -0.06 -30.39 -19.22
N ASP A 127 0.93 -29.51 -19.07
CA ASP A 127 2.06 -29.35 -20.00
C ASP A 127 3.28 -30.14 -19.49
N PRO A 128 3.68 -31.24 -20.17
CA PRO A 128 4.77 -32.09 -19.69
C PRO A 128 6.12 -31.39 -19.56
N ALA A 129 6.41 -30.42 -20.43
CA ALA A 129 7.68 -29.69 -20.42
C ALA A 129 7.72 -28.67 -19.27
N ARG A 130 6.62 -27.93 -19.08
CA ARG A 130 6.50 -26.98 -17.95
C ARG A 130 6.49 -27.71 -16.61
N ARG A 131 5.79 -28.84 -16.54
CA ARG A 131 5.76 -29.69 -15.35
C ARG A 131 7.16 -30.14 -14.96
N GLU A 132 7.95 -30.68 -15.88
CA GLU A 132 9.30 -31.14 -15.57
C GLU A 132 10.22 -29.98 -15.16
N GLU A 133 10.12 -28.83 -15.84
CA GLU A 133 10.88 -27.62 -15.48
C GLU A 133 10.55 -27.14 -14.06
N LEU A 134 9.27 -27.10 -13.69
CA LEU A 134 8.85 -26.69 -12.35
C LEU A 134 9.25 -27.73 -11.28
N ILE A 135 9.30 -29.02 -11.59
CA ILE A 135 9.83 -30.02 -10.66
C ILE A 135 11.30 -29.73 -10.37
N ARG A 136 12.10 -29.45 -11.40
CA ARG A 136 13.51 -29.05 -11.21
C ARG A 136 13.63 -27.81 -10.34
N ILE A 137 12.85 -26.77 -10.63
CA ILE A 137 12.84 -25.53 -9.83
C ILE A 137 12.46 -25.81 -8.37
N ALA A 138 11.45 -26.65 -8.13
CA ALA A 138 11.04 -27.01 -6.78
C ALA A 138 12.14 -27.77 -6.02
N ILE A 139 12.86 -28.67 -6.69
CA ILE A 139 14.04 -29.35 -6.13
C ILE A 139 15.12 -28.32 -5.76
N ASP A 140 15.40 -27.34 -6.62
CA ASP A 140 16.39 -26.29 -6.35
C ASP A 140 15.98 -25.42 -5.13
N CYS A 141 14.69 -25.06 -5.03
CA CYS A 141 14.16 -24.36 -3.85
C CYS A 141 14.32 -25.19 -2.57
N TRP A 142 13.99 -26.49 -2.61
CA TRP A 142 14.19 -27.40 -1.48
C TRP A 142 15.66 -27.58 -1.12
N ALA A 143 16.56 -27.61 -2.10
CA ALA A 143 18.00 -27.67 -1.85
C ALA A 143 18.50 -26.43 -1.09
N GLU A 144 17.98 -25.24 -1.42
CA GLU A 144 18.28 -24.01 -0.70
C GLU A 144 17.76 -24.05 0.75
N VAL A 145 16.53 -24.55 0.96
CA VAL A 145 15.98 -24.77 2.31
C VAL A 145 16.80 -25.80 3.08
N ALA A 146 17.26 -26.88 2.43
CA ALA A 146 18.08 -27.91 3.05
C ALA A 146 19.44 -27.37 3.52
N GLU A 147 20.08 -26.48 2.75
CA GLU A 147 21.32 -25.82 3.17
C GLU A 147 21.10 -24.99 4.44
N HIS A 148 20.00 -24.23 4.50
CA HIS A 148 19.66 -23.46 5.69
C HIS A 148 19.26 -24.36 6.87
N ALA A 149 18.48 -25.42 6.63
CA ALA A 149 18.06 -26.39 7.63
C ALA A 149 19.26 -27.05 8.32
N LYS A 150 20.31 -27.36 7.55
CA LYS A 150 21.59 -27.82 8.11
C LYS A 150 22.19 -26.82 9.10
N SER A 151 22.17 -25.54 8.75
CA SER A 151 22.68 -24.46 9.60
C SER A 151 21.84 -24.24 10.86
N ALA A 152 20.53 -24.50 10.78
CA ALA A 152 19.60 -24.50 11.91
C ALA A 152 19.69 -25.78 12.78
N GLY A 153 20.58 -26.73 12.44
CA GLY A 153 20.80 -27.95 13.20
C GLY A 153 19.79 -29.08 12.93
N LEU A 154 19.00 -28.96 11.86
CA LEU A 154 18.10 -30.03 11.43
C LEU A 154 18.87 -31.15 10.72
N ALA A 155 18.38 -32.38 10.87
CA ALA A 155 19.00 -33.58 10.32
C ALA A 155 18.51 -33.92 8.90
N TYR A 156 17.29 -33.52 8.56
CA TYR A 156 16.67 -33.72 7.24
C TYR A 156 15.51 -32.75 7.02
N VAL A 157 15.13 -32.54 5.75
CA VAL A 157 13.84 -31.95 5.36
C VAL A 157 12.92 -33.07 4.86
N PHE A 158 11.60 -32.86 4.82
CA PHE A 158 10.69 -33.89 4.34
C PHE A 158 9.57 -33.36 3.45
N TRP A 159 8.95 -34.27 2.69
CA TRP A 159 7.76 -33.98 1.89
C TRP A 159 6.60 -34.94 2.14
N GLU A 160 5.37 -34.43 2.11
CA GLU A 160 4.13 -35.23 2.23
C GLU A 160 3.62 -35.65 0.83
N PRO A 161 3.35 -36.95 0.61
CA PRO A 161 2.54 -37.43 -0.51
C PRO A 161 1.09 -36.95 -0.43
N MET A 162 0.53 -36.56 -1.56
CA MET A 162 -0.81 -35.99 -1.67
C MET A 162 -1.68 -36.81 -2.62
N SER A 163 -3.00 -36.83 -2.41
CA SER A 163 -3.94 -37.72 -3.11
C SER A 163 -4.24 -37.35 -4.57
N VAL A 164 -3.56 -36.35 -5.14
CA VAL A 164 -3.86 -35.78 -6.46
C VAL A 164 -2.53 -35.53 -7.18
N GLY A 165 -2.42 -35.92 -8.45
CA GLY A 165 -1.15 -35.85 -9.19
C GLY A 165 -0.50 -34.47 -9.28
N ARG A 166 -1.29 -33.37 -9.34
CA ARG A 166 -0.75 -31.99 -9.33
C ARG A 166 -0.09 -31.58 -8.00
N GLU A 167 -0.25 -32.39 -6.95
CA GLU A 167 0.31 -32.19 -5.60
C GLU A 167 1.39 -33.23 -5.25
N PHE A 168 1.70 -34.14 -6.20
CA PHE A 168 2.73 -35.19 -6.13
C PHE A 168 2.50 -36.32 -5.13
N GLY A 169 2.84 -37.54 -5.55
CA GLY A 169 2.83 -38.71 -4.67
C GLY A 169 1.45 -39.33 -4.50
N GLU A 170 0.61 -39.19 -5.52
CA GLU A 170 -0.77 -39.67 -5.57
C GLU A 170 -0.90 -41.20 -5.63
N THR A 171 0.17 -41.87 -6.07
CA THR A 171 0.31 -43.33 -6.06
C THR A 171 1.61 -43.75 -5.36
N ILE A 172 1.69 -45.02 -4.93
CA ILE A 172 2.91 -45.60 -4.36
C ILE A 172 4.06 -45.51 -5.38
N ALA A 173 3.77 -45.79 -6.65
CA ALA A 173 4.76 -45.72 -7.72
C ALA A 173 5.31 -44.29 -7.92
N ALA A 174 4.43 -43.29 -8.03
CA ALA A 174 4.83 -41.89 -8.18
C ALA A 174 5.64 -41.39 -6.97
N CYS A 175 5.29 -41.85 -5.76
CA CYS A 175 6.07 -41.53 -4.56
C CYS A 175 7.50 -42.04 -4.62
N LEU A 176 7.66 -43.31 -4.98
CA LEU A 176 8.99 -43.94 -5.04
C LEU A 176 9.84 -43.32 -6.16
N GLU A 177 9.22 -42.94 -7.28
CA GLU A 177 9.90 -42.22 -8.36
C GLU A 177 10.40 -40.84 -7.91
N LEU A 178 9.53 -40.03 -7.29
CA LEU A 178 9.93 -38.72 -6.79
C LEU A 178 10.98 -38.85 -5.67
N GLN A 179 10.83 -39.81 -4.76
CA GLN A 179 11.81 -40.04 -3.70
C GLN A 179 13.18 -40.45 -4.27
N ALA A 180 13.22 -41.24 -5.35
CA ALA A 180 14.47 -41.58 -6.03
C ALA A 180 15.14 -40.33 -6.62
N ARG A 181 14.36 -39.44 -7.24
CA ARG A 181 14.85 -38.15 -7.77
C ARG A 181 15.42 -37.26 -6.66
N LEU A 182 14.70 -37.12 -5.55
CA LEU A 182 15.12 -36.31 -4.40
C LEU A 182 16.38 -36.87 -3.73
N SER A 183 16.47 -38.20 -3.64
CA SER A 183 17.67 -38.87 -3.10
C SER A 183 18.89 -38.66 -4.00
N ALA A 184 18.70 -38.58 -5.33
CA ALA A 184 19.75 -38.28 -6.29
C ALA A 184 20.19 -36.81 -6.31
N ALA A 185 19.37 -35.88 -5.82
CA ALA A 185 19.65 -34.44 -5.82
C ALA A 185 20.78 -34.01 -4.85
N ASN A 186 21.23 -34.91 -3.96
CA ASN A 186 22.37 -34.71 -3.04
C ASN A 186 22.32 -33.37 -2.26
N MET A 187 21.17 -33.08 -1.64
CA MET A 187 20.95 -31.89 -0.82
C MET A 187 21.81 -31.88 0.46
N ALA A 188 22.03 -30.69 1.03
CA ALA A 188 22.91 -30.47 2.18
C ALA A 188 22.53 -31.28 3.44
N VAL A 189 21.22 -31.50 3.63
CA VAL A 189 20.62 -32.54 4.46
C VAL A 189 19.65 -33.33 3.58
N PRO A 190 19.48 -34.65 3.80
CA PRO A 190 18.62 -35.45 2.93
C PRO A 190 17.17 -34.99 3.00
N MET A 191 16.43 -35.24 1.93
CA MET A 191 14.98 -35.02 1.84
C MET A 191 14.26 -36.36 1.83
N TRP A 192 13.43 -36.61 2.84
CA TRP A 192 12.72 -37.88 3.01
C TRP A 192 11.21 -37.74 2.83
N MET A 193 10.55 -38.81 2.42
CA MET A 193 9.09 -38.84 2.35
C MET A 193 8.52 -38.94 3.77
N MET A 194 7.48 -38.18 4.07
CA MET A 194 6.65 -38.32 5.26
C MET A 194 5.32 -38.92 4.81
N ALA A 195 5.16 -40.23 4.91
CA ALA A 195 4.02 -40.90 4.30
C ALA A 195 2.76 -40.81 5.19
N ASP A 196 1.65 -40.32 4.64
CA ASP A 196 0.32 -40.59 5.19
C ASP A 196 -0.26 -41.80 4.44
N ILE A 197 -0.34 -42.93 5.14
CA ILE A 197 -0.73 -44.21 4.55
C ILE A 197 -2.19 -44.26 4.09
N ASP A 198 -2.98 -43.22 4.33
CA ASP A 198 -4.39 -43.18 3.94
C ASP A 198 -4.71 -42.06 2.92
N HIS A 199 -3.69 -41.37 2.38
CA HIS A 199 -3.82 -40.31 1.35
C HIS A 199 -3.78 -40.80 -0.11
N GLY A 200 -3.96 -42.09 -0.37
CA GLY A 200 -4.03 -42.64 -1.72
C GLY A 200 -5.04 -42.00 -2.68
N ASP A 201 -4.69 -41.90 -3.97
CA ASP A 201 -5.60 -41.46 -5.05
C ASP A 201 -6.77 -42.45 -5.23
N VAL A 202 -7.98 -41.99 -4.89
CA VAL A 202 -9.22 -42.78 -5.02
C VAL A 202 -9.60 -43.08 -6.47
N THR A 203 -9.01 -42.36 -7.42
CA THR A 203 -9.21 -42.58 -8.85
C THR A 203 -8.18 -43.53 -9.45
N SER A 204 -7.16 -43.95 -8.68
CA SER A 204 -6.17 -44.92 -9.16
C SER A 204 -6.84 -46.26 -9.51
N PRO A 205 -6.52 -46.84 -10.68
CA PRO A 205 -6.99 -48.18 -11.03
C PRO A 205 -6.29 -49.29 -10.23
N ASN A 206 -5.21 -48.98 -9.50
CA ASN A 206 -4.50 -49.92 -8.66
C ASN A 206 -5.06 -49.88 -7.21
N PRO A 207 -5.68 -50.97 -6.70
CA PRO A 207 -6.27 -50.97 -5.37
C PRO A 207 -5.26 -50.72 -4.25
N ASP A 208 -3.98 -51.09 -4.46
CA ASP A 208 -2.91 -50.90 -3.47
C ASP A 208 -2.67 -49.43 -3.17
N ASP A 209 -2.90 -48.54 -4.15
CA ASP A 209 -2.71 -47.09 -3.94
C ASP A 209 -3.68 -46.52 -2.92
N THR A 210 -4.79 -47.21 -2.60
CA THR A 210 -5.75 -46.79 -1.56
C THR A 210 -5.79 -47.70 -0.34
N ASP A 211 -4.94 -48.74 -0.30
CA ASP A 211 -4.84 -49.66 0.82
C ASP A 211 -3.77 -49.18 1.83
N PRO A 212 -4.16 -48.79 3.05
CA PRO A 212 -3.19 -48.34 4.06
C PRO A 212 -2.17 -49.40 4.45
N TYR A 213 -2.46 -50.69 4.28
CA TYR A 213 -1.50 -51.76 4.57
C TYR A 213 -0.49 -51.95 3.43
N ALA A 214 -0.88 -51.70 2.18
CA ALA A 214 0.06 -51.67 1.06
C ALA A 214 1.05 -50.50 1.20
N TRP A 215 0.56 -49.31 1.55
CA TRP A 215 1.41 -48.17 1.89
C TRP A 215 2.33 -48.48 3.09
N ALA A 216 1.80 -49.09 4.16
CA ALA A 216 2.59 -49.49 5.33
C ALA A 216 3.71 -50.49 4.99
N ARG A 217 3.56 -51.33 3.95
CA ARG A 217 4.66 -52.17 3.44
C ARG A 217 5.66 -51.38 2.59
N ALA A 218 5.21 -50.40 1.81
CA ALA A 218 6.04 -49.76 0.80
C ALA A 218 6.95 -48.64 1.36
N VAL A 219 6.46 -47.84 2.31
CA VAL A 219 7.13 -46.60 2.74
C VAL A 219 8.21 -46.70 3.83
N PRO A 220 8.27 -47.73 4.72
CA PRO A 220 9.24 -47.76 5.82
C PRO A 220 10.71 -47.52 5.46
N PRO A 221 11.23 -47.99 4.29
CA PRO A 221 12.62 -47.75 3.93
C PRO A 221 12.95 -46.28 3.63
N PHE A 222 11.95 -45.45 3.34
CA PHE A 222 12.11 -44.08 2.84
C PHE A 222 11.39 -43.03 3.68
N SER A 223 10.73 -43.43 4.77
CA SER A 223 9.87 -42.56 5.55
C SER A 223 10.18 -42.54 7.04
N PRO A 224 10.88 -41.51 7.56
CA PRO A 224 11.19 -41.38 8.98
C PRO A 224 9.97 -40.96 9.82
N ILE A 225 8.91 -40.43 9.18
CA ILE A 225 7.67 -40.01 9.82
C ILE A 225 6.52 -40.60 9.03
N ILE A 226 5.68 -41.41 9.70
CA ILE A 226 4.52 -42.04 9.07
C ILE A 226 3.26 -41.55 9.80
N HIS A 227 2.41 -40.86 9.07
CA HIS A 227 1.10 -40.44 9.55
C HIS A 227 0.11 -41.58 9.48
N ILE A 228 -0.60 -41.76 10.60
CA ILE A 228 -1.69 -42.72 10.74
C ILE A 228 -2.91 -41.99 11.29
N LYS A 229 -4.08 -42.33 10.75
CA LYS A 229 -5.38 -41.80 11.20
C LYS A 229 -6.43 -42.88 11.10
N GLN A 230 -7.51 -42.75 11.86
CA GLN A 230 -8.60 -43.70 11.71
C GLN A 230 -9.52 -43.27 10.57
N SER A 231 -9.76 -44.19 9.64
CA SER A 231 -10.48 -43.91 8.40
C SER A 231 -11.72 -44.78 8.33
N MET A 232 -12.86 -44.16 8.01
CA MET A 232 -14.13 -44.85 7.79
C MET A 232 -14.34 -45.12 6.30
N MET A 233 -15.23 -46.05 5.97
CA MET A 233 -15.50 -46.50 4.59
C MET A 233 -15.93 -45.37 3.63
N ASP A 234 -16.38 -44.23 4.15
CA ASP A 234 -16.83 -43.05 3.40
C ASP A 234 -15.73 -41.97 3.21
N LYS A 235 -14.49 -42.21 3.69
CA LYS A 235 -13.39 -41.21 3.73
C LYS A 235 -13.79 -39.84 4.34
N GLY A 236 -14.88 -39.80 5.11
CA GLY A 236 -15.47 -38.60 5.70
C GLY A 236 -14.78 -38.13 6.99
N GLY A 237 -13.58 -37.56 6.84
CA GLY A 237 -12.86 -36.80 7.86
C GLY A 237 -11.89 -37.57 8.75
N HIS A 238 -10.84 -36.87 9.22
CA HIS A 238 -9.82 -37.40 10.13
C HIS A 238 -10.43 -37.78 11.48
N ARG A 239 -10.37 -39.06 11.88
CA ARG A 239 -10.87 -39.54 13.17
C ARG A 239 -9.72 -39.92 14.12
N PRO A 240 -9.79 -39.57 15.41
CA PRO A 240 -8.80 -40.00 16.39
C PRO A 240 -8.96 -41.50 16.70
N PHE A 241 -7.85 -42.15 17.08
CA PHE A 241 -7.82 -43.54 17.57
C PHE A 241 -8.41 -43.65 18.98
N VAL A 242 -9.74 -43.62 19.07
CA VAL A 242 -10.50 -43.85 20.31
C VAL A 242 -11.38 -45.09 20.16
N ALA A 243 -11.78 -45.72 21.26
CA ALA A 243 -12.58 -46.95 21.28
C ALA A 243 -13.76 -46.93 20.27
N ARG A 244 -14.49 -45.81 20.20
CA ARG A 244 -15.60 -45.60 19.25
C ARG A 244 -15.18 -45.73 17.79
N HIS A 245 -14.10 -45.06 17.36
CA HIS A 245 -13.66 -45.09 15.96
C HIS A 245 -12.83 -46.34 15.65
N ASN A 246 -12.14 -46.89 16.65
CA ASN A 246 -11.43 -48.15 16.52
C ASN A 246 -12.41 -49.31 16.28
N ALA A 247 -13.64 -49.28 16.80
CA ALA A 247 -14.61 -50.35 16.58
C ALA A 247 -14.93 -50.61 15.09
N SER A 248 -15.08 -49.55 14.29
CA SER A 248 -15.46 -49.61 12.87
C SER A 248 -14.36 -49.14 11.90
N GLY A 249 -13.18 -48.84 12.43
CA GLY A 249 -12.06 -48.29 11.68
C GLY A 249 -11.33 -49.30 10.80
N ARG A 250 -10.77 -48.82 9.67
CA ARG A 250 -9.98 -49.62 8.72
C ARG A 250 -8.59 -49.98 9.25
N ILE A 251 -7.96 -49.09 10.02
CA ILE A 251 -6.60 -49.29 10.55
C ILE A 251 -6.68 -49.97 11.92
N ARG A 252 -6.07 -51.15 12.00
CA ARG A 252 -5.96 -51.97 13.22
C ARG A 252 -4.50 -52.04 13.66
N PRO A 253 -4.20 -51.97 14.97
CA PRO A 253 -2.82 -51.95 15.45
C PRO A 253 -2.03 -53.17 14.99
N GLU A 254 -2.46 -54.39 15.30
CA GLU A 254 -1.69 -55.61 15.03
C GLU A 254 -1.38 -55.82 13.52
N PRO A 255 -2.36 -55.71 12.60
CA PRO A 255 -2.08 -55.81 11.16
C PRO A 255 -1.20 -54.69 10.62
N LEU A 256 -1.29 -53.48 11.18
CA LEU A 256 -0.46 -52.34 10.77
C LEU A 256 1.01 -52.57 11.15
N LEU A 257 1.27 -53.06 12.37
CA LEU A 257 2.63 -53.38 12.81
C LEU A 257 3.23 -54.52 11.97
N ALA A 258 2.41 -55.53 11.62
CA ALA A 258 2.84 -56.62 10.74
C ALA A 258 3.22 -56.10 9.34
N ALA A 259 2.39 -55.23 8.75
CA ALA A 259 2.68 -54.61 7.45
C ALA A 259 3.96 -53.77 7.47
N PHE A 260 4.21 -53.00 8.55
CA PHE A 260 5.47 -52.27 8.70
C PHE A 260 6.69 -53.20 8.81
N ALA A 261 6.55 -54.32 9.53
CA ALA A 261 7.62 -55.31 9.65
C ALA A 261 7.92 -55.99 8.30
N GLU A 262 6.89 -56.34 7.53
CA GLU A 262 7.01 -56.87 6.17
C GLU A 262 7.75 -55.89 5.24
N GLY A 263 7.51 -54.58 5.40
CA GLY A 263 8.16 -53.51 4.65
C GLY A 263 9.62 -53.21 5.05
N GLY A 264 10.22 -53.99 5.94
CA GLY A 264 11.58 -53.76 6.44
C GLY A 264 11.69 -52.70 7.53
N GLY A 265 10.57 -52.35 8.18
CA GLY A 265 10.56 -51.47 9.34
C GLY A 265 11.26 -52.07 10.58
N PRO A 266 11.77 -51.23 11.49
CA PRO A 266 12.45 -51.69 12.71
C PRO A 266 11.50 -52.33 13.73
N GLU A 267 11.98 -53.24 14.60
CA GLU A 267 11.21 -53.93 15.65
C GLU A 267 10.41 -52.95 16.55
N GLN A 268 9.10 -53.20 16.76
CA GLN A 268 8.14 -52.22 17.30
C GLN A 268 7.54 -52.65 18.66
N ARG A 269 8.31 -52.58 19.75
CA ARG A 269 7.86 -53.09 21.07
C ARG A 269 6.87 -52.18 21.84
N ASP A 270 6.84 -50.87 21.58
CA ASP A 270 6.04 -49.90 22.36
C ASP A 270 4.80 -49.32 21.64
N LEU A 271 4.64 -49.54 20.33
CA LEU A 271 3.52 -48.96 19.57
C LEU A 271 2.17 -49.64 19.90
N LEU A 272 2.22 -50.94 20.23
CA LEU A 272 1.05 -51.75 20.55
C LEU A 272 0.37 -51.28 21.86
N GLY A 273 1.16 -50.88 22.87
CA GLY A 273 0.66 -50.38 24.14
C GLY A 273 -0.11 -49.07 23.98
N ALA A 274 0.44 -48.10 23.24
CA ALA A 274 -0.17 -46.78 23.06
C ALA A 274 -1.43 -46.81 22.17
N LEU A 275 -1.45 -47.64 21.12
CA LEU A 275 -2.64 -47.81 20.27
C LEU A 275 -3.76 -48.62 20.96
N LEU A 276 -3.43 -49.54 21.87
CA LEU A 276 -4.40 -50.34 22.63
C LEU A 276 -4.87 -49.66 23.93
N GLU A 277 -4.06 -48.85 24.60
CA GLU A 277 -4.48 -48.12 25.82
C GLU A 277 -5.42 -46.95 25.51
N GLY A 278 -5.28 -46.29 24.35
CA GLY A 278 -6.28 -45.35 23.83
C GLY A 278 -7.66 -45.99 23.58
N ALA A 279 -7.74 -47.32 23.55
CA ALA A 279 -8.99 -48.07 23.41
C ALA A 279 -9.64 -48.48 24.74
N ARG A 280 -9.03 -48.24 25.91
CA ARG A 280 -9.56 -48.75 27.21
C ARG A 280 -10.17 -47.70 28.15
N THR A 281 -10.13 -46.41 27.88
CA THR A 281 -10.60 -45.39 28.85
C THR A 281 -11.86 -44.66 28.41
N THR A 282 -12.98 -45.38 28.46
CA THR A 282 -14.26 -44.80 28.92
C THR A 282 -14.55 -45.43 30.27
N THR A 283 -14.74 -44.61 31.31
CA THR A 283 -15.20 -44.99 32.66
C THR A 283 -14.31 -45.96 33.45
N THR A 284 -13.33 -45.44 34.21
CA THR A 284 -13.03 -45.78 35.63
C THR A 284 -11.71 -45.13 36.07
N ALA A 285 -11.63 -44.80 37.36
CA ALA A 285 -10.56 -44.04 38.00
C ALA A 285 -9.15 -44.61 37.74
N TRP A 286 -8.24 -43.76 37.27
CA TRP A 286 -6.83 -44.10 37.15
C TRP A 286 -6.07 -43.52 38.35
N SER A 287 -5.47 -44.39 39.17
CA SER A 287 -4.57 -43.97 40.25
C SER A 287 -3.23 -43.50 39.66
N PRO A 288 -2.64 -42.40 40.14
CA PRO A 288 -1.49 -41.78 39.50
C PRO A 288 -0.20 -42.44 39.95
N SER A 289 0.40 -43.26 39.10
CA SER A 289 1.83 -43.58 39.24
C SER A 289 2.51 -43.70 37.88
N TRP A 290 2.49 -42.60 37.13
CA TRP A 290 3.51 -42.33 36.12
C TRP A 290 4.25 -41.05 36.54
N PRO A 291 5.57 -40.94 36.29
CA PRO A 291 6.38 -39.87 36.87
C PRO A 291 5.82 -38.49 36.50
N ARG A 292 5.71 -37.58 37.47
CA ARG A 292 5.21 -36.19 37.29
C ARG A 292 6.06 -35.32 36.33
N ALA A 293 7.14 -35.87 35.78
CA ALA A 293 7.95 -35.29 34.72
C ALA A 293 8.68 -36.44 34.00
N TRP A 294 8.77 -36.37 32.66
CA TRP A 294 9.66 -37.25 31.92
C TRP A 294 11.10 -37.02 32.43
N PRO A 295 11.90 -38.08 32.70
CA PRO A 295 13.27 -37.91 33.15
C PRO A 295 14.03 -37.01 32.16
N SER A 296 14.65 -35.94 32.66
CA SER A 296 15.47 -35.04 31.85
C SER A 296 16.71 -35.78 31.34
N GLY A 297 16.59 -36.37 30.15
CA GLY A 297 17.73 -36.85 29.39
C GLY A 297 18.63 -35.67 29.08
N ARG A 298 19.75 -35.54 29.81
CA ARG A 298 20.77 -34.52 29.57
C ARG A 298 21.13 -34.51 28.07
N ARG A 299 20.95 -33.36 27.41
CA ARG A 299 21.64 -33.06 26.14
C ARG A 299 23.15 -33.17 26.42
N THR A 300 23.77 -34.25 25.97
CA THR A 300 25.23 -34.42 26.03
C THR A 300 25.86 -33.49 25.02
N SER A 301 26.52 -32.43 25.50
CA SER A 301 27.40 -31.61 24.68
C SER A 301 28.70 -32.39 24.42
N THR A 302 28.92 -32.78 23.16
CA THR A 302 30.24 -33.25 22.72
C THR A 302 31.19 -32.05 22.61
N ALA A 303 32.30 -32.15 23.34
CA ALA A 303 33.36 -31.16 23.40
C ALA A 303 34.02 -30.92 22.03
N GLY A 304 34.28 -29.65 21.69
CA GLY A 304 35.04 -29.27 20.51
C GLY A 304 35.42 -27.79 20.46
N SER A 305 36.66 -27.52 20.86
CA SER A 305 37.45 -26.28 20.64
C SER A 305 37.13 -25.03 21.47
N ARG A 306 38.14 -24.59 22.22
CA ARG A 306 38.23 -23.30 22.93
C ARG A 306 38.38 -22.18 21.90
N THR A 307 37.40 -21.30 21.76
CA THR A 307 37.57 -20.02 21.07
C THR A 307 37.98 -18.96 22.08
N SER A 308 39.06 -18.24 21.76
CA SER A 308 39.71 -17.29 22.67
C SER A 308 38.98 -15.94 22.66
N LYS A 309 39.25 -15.08 23.65
CA LYS A 309 38.64 -13.74 23.77
C LYS A 309 38.83 -12.84 22.53
N SER A 310 39.76 -13.17 21.61
CA SER A 310 39.91 -12.46 20.33
C SER A 310 38.80 -12.77 19.32
N ASP A 311 38.19 -13.98 19.37
CA ASP A 311 37.11 -14.36 18.46
C ASP A 311 35.79 -13.67 18.81
N LEU A 312 35.58 -13.34 20.09
CA LEU A 312 34.43 -12.52 20.52
C LEU A 312 34.54 -11.06 20.04
N ALA A 313 35.76 -10.52 19.95
CA ALA A 313 35.98 -9.17 19.42
C ALA A 313 35.78 -9.11 17.90
N ALA A 314 36.25 -10.12 17.16
CA ALA A 314 36.02 -10.25 15.71
C ALA A 314 34.53 -10.48 15.37
N ARG A 315 33.82 -11.27 16.19
CA ARG A 315 32.36 -11.46 16.06
C ARG A 315 31.55 -10.22 16.41
N SER A 316 32.07 -9.34 17.28
CA SER A 316 31.46 -8.03 17.59
C SER A 316 31.65 -7.01 16.46
N ALA A 317 32.82 -7.00 15.82
CA ALA A 317 33.10 -6.15 14.66
C ALA A 317 32.30 -6.60 13.42
N ALA A 318 32.22 -7.91 13.16
CA ALA A 318 31.35 -8.46 12.11
C ALA A 318 29.83 -8.28 12.40
N ARG A 319 29.45 -8.15 13.69
CA ARG A 319 28.08 -7.78 14.11
C ARG A 319 27.74 -6.31 13.88
N GLN A 320 28.73 -5.42 13.88
CA GLN A 320 28.52 -4.00 13.56
C GLN A 320 28.44 -3.77 12.05
N ASP A 321 29.13 -4.59 11.25
CA ASP A 321 29.07 -4.48 9.78
C ASP A 321 27.78 -5.12 9.18
N ARG A 322 27.26 -6.19 9.80
CA ARG A 322 25.94 -6.77 9.45
C ARG A 322 24.73 -5.91 9.82
N ARG A 323 24.92 -4.81 10.58
CA ARG A 323 23.85 -3.83 10.85
C ARG A 323 23.53 -2.92 9.67
N ARG A 324 24.31 -2.95 8.59
CA ARG A 324 24.15 -2.05 7.44
C ARG A 324 23.58 -2.72 6.17
N GLY A 325 23.16 -3.98 6.22
CA GLY A 325 22.81 -4.73 5.00
C GLY A 325 21.53 -5.59 5.02
N GLY A 326 20.68 -5.48 6.04
CA GLY A 326 19.35 -6.11 6.02
C GLY A 326 18.30 -5.08 5.64
N THR A 327 17.86 -5.08 4.39
CA THR A 327 16.79 -4.20 3.91
C THR A 327 15.45 -4.60 4.52
N ASP A 328 14.75 -3.61 5.07
CA ASP A 328 13.47 -3.66 5.75
C ASP A 328 12.36 -4.38 4.96
N MET A 329 11.83 -5.48 5.52
CA MET A 329 10.50 -6.02 5.18
C MET A 329 9.56 -5.97 6.40
N ALA A 330 9.95 -5.26 7.46
CA ALA A 330 9.21 -5.16 8.72
C ALA A 330 8.20 -3.99 8.77
N ASP A 331 8.02 -3.25 7.66
CA ASP A 331 7.43 -1.91 7.68
C ASP A 331 6.23 -1.72 6.74
N GLU A 332 5.59 -2.81 6.29
CA GLU A 332 4.37 -2.70 5.47
C GLU A 332 3.10 -2.58 6.34
N THR A 333 2.50 -1.39 6.30
CA THR A 333 1.21 -1.06 6.88
C THR A 333 0.07 -1.84 6.22
N LYS A 334 -0.78 -2.43 7.06
CA LYS A 334 -1.93 -3.25 6.64
C LYS A 334 -3.07 -2.36 6.18
N LYS A 335 -3.65 -2.69 5.02
CA LYS A 335 -4.84 -2.02 4.46
C LYS A 335 -5.80 -3.05 3.86
N LEU A 336 -7.10 -2.80 4.00
CA LEU A 336 -8.16 -3.58 3.36
C LEU A 336 -8.42 -3.02 1.96
N ILE A 337 -7.57 -3.40 1.01
CA ILE A 337 -7.62 -2.98 -0.39
C ILE A 337 -7.29 -4.17 -1.28
N ASN A 338 -7.78 -4.17 -2.52
CA ASN A 338 -7.35 -5.14 -3.54
C ASN A 338 -6.03 -4.67 -4.17
N ALA A 339 -6.06 -4.28 -5.45
CA ALA A 339 -4.93 -3.67 -6.14
C ALA A 339 -4.82 -2.18 -5.75
N PRO A 340 -3.64 -1.68 -5.33
CA PRO A 340 -3.49 -0.27 -4.96
C PRO A 340 -3.90 0.73 -6.04
N GLU A 341 -3.75 0.36 -7.32
CA GLU A 341 -4.11 1.18 -8.47
C GLU A 341 -5.64 1.31 -8.64
N ALA A 342 -6.40 0.33 -8.14
CA ALA A 342 -7.86 0.28 -8.24
C ALA A 342 -8.57 0.97 -7.07
N VAL A 343 -7.84 1.41 -6.03
CA VAL A 343 -8.41 1.82 -4.75
C VAL A 343 -9.48 2.91 -4.86
N ILE A 344 -9.30 3.87 -5.77
CA ILE A 344 -10.26 4.97 -5.95
C ILE A 344 -11.50 4.50 -6.69
N ASP A 345 -11.34 3.70 -7.75
CA ASP A 345 -12.47 3.22 -8.52
C ASP A 345 -13.35 2.27 -7.69
N GLU A 346 -12.73 1.37 -6.92
CA GLU A 346 -13.42 0.48 -5.97
C GLU A 346 -14.12 1.28 -4.86
N MET A 347 -13.47 2.32 -4.32
CA MET A 347 -14.08 3.21 -3.33
C MET A 347 -15.31 3.93 -3.89
N LEU A 348 -15.23 4.45 -5.12
CA LEU A 348 -16.35 5.15 -5.76
C LEU A 348 -17.52 4.21 -6.08
N GLU A 349 -17.24 2.99 -6.53
CA GLU A 349 -18.24 1.94 -6.71
C GLU A 349 -18.93 1.60 -5.39
N GLY A 350 -18.14 1.41 -4.32
CA GLY A 350 -18.66 1.18 -2.97
C GLY A 350 -19.52 2.33 -2.45
N LEU A 351 -19.09 3.58 -2.68
CA LEU A 351 -19.82 4.78 -2.26
C LEU A 351 -21.19 4.88 -2.95
N VAL A 352 -21.25 4.73 -4.27
CA VAL A 352 -22.52 4.77 -5.01
C VAL A 352 -23.41 3.59 -4.64
N GLY A 353 -22.83 2.40 -4.45
CA GLY A 353 -23.56 1.21 -4.01
C GLY A 353 -24.15 1.33 -2.60
N ALA A 354 -23.48 2.08 -1.70
CA ALA A 354 -23.95 2.31 -0.33
C ALA A 354 -25.03 3.41 -0.24
N PHE A 355 -25.01 4.40 -1.14
CA PHE A 355 -25.94 5.53 -1.14
C PHE A 355 -26.64 5.74 -2.50
N PRO A 356 -27.32 4.72 -3.04
CA PRO A 356 -27.91 4.78 -4.38
C PRO A 356 -29.12 5.71 -4.46
N ASP A 357 -29.70 6.13 -3.33
CA ASP A 357 -30.79 7.10 -3.24
C ASP A 357 -30.29 8.56 -3.14
N LEU A 358 -28.99 8.78 -2.99
CA LEU A 358 -28.39 10.10 -2.84
C LEU A 358 -27.40 10.45 -3.97
N LEU A 359 -26.64 9.47 -4.47
CA LEU A 359 -25.46 9.71 -5.30
C LEU A 359 -25.49 8.96 -6.63
N HIS A 360 -24.83 9.54 -7.63
CA HIS A 360 -24.48 8.88 -8.89
C HIS A 360 -23.09 9.33 -9.38
N ARG A 361 -22.53 8.61 -10.35
CA ARG A 361 -21.18 8.81 -10.90
C ARG A 361 -21.27 9.32 -12.35
N PRO A 362 -21.29 10.65 -12.59
CA PRO A 362 -21.37 11.22 -13.92
C PRO A 362 -20.01 11.31 -14.64
N GLY A 363 -20.07 11.56 -15.95
CA GLY A 363 -18.92 11.94 -16.76
C GLY A 363 -18.07 10.77 -17.29
N PRO A 364 -17.40 10.94 -18.44
CA PRO A 364 -16.58 9.90 -19.06
C PRO A 364 -15.34 9.53 -18.24
N THR A 365 -14.85 10.41 -17.36
CA THR A 365 -13.70 10.08 -16.51
C THR A 365 -14.06 9.11 -15.40
N GLY A 366 -15.34 9.03 -15.02
CA GLY A 366 -15.78 8.32 -13.83
C GLY A 366 -15.20 8.88 -12.53
N ARG A 367 -14.59 10.07 -12.48
CA ARG A 367 -13.96 10.60 -11.25
C ARG A 367 -14.73 11.77 -10.65
N ALA A 368 -16.04 11.81 -10.92
CA ALA A 368 -16.98 12.75 -10.31
C ALA A 368 -18.09 11.98 -9.57
N ILE A 369 -18.56 12.56 -8.47
CA ILE A 369 -19.75 12.12 -7.73
C ILE A 369 -20.73 13.30 -7.69
N ALA A 370 -22.00 13.07 -8.02
CA ALA A 370 -23.01 14.12 -8.01
C ALA A 370 -24.28 13.68 -7.27
N ALA A 371 -24.97 14.66 -6.69
CA ALA A 371 -26.22 14.45 -5.98
C ALA A 371 -27.33 14.10 -6.98
N LEU A 372 -28.15 13.09 -6.68
CA LEU A 372 -29.33 12.77 -7.47
C LEU A 372 -30.38 13.89 -7.45
N ASP A 373 -30.44 14.62 -6.33
CA ASP A 373 -31.35 15.74 -6.09
C ASP A 373 -30.71 17.13 -6.31
N GLY A 374 -29.57 17.18 -7.01
CA GLY A 374 -28.88 18.42 -7.42
C GLY A 374 -28.36 18.34 -8.85
N PRO A 375 -27.77 19.44 -9.37
CA PRO A 375 -28.16 20.82 -9.11
C PRO A 375 -29.61 21.04 -9.58
N ARG A 376 -30.29 22.01 -8.97
CA ARG A 376 -31.61 22.45 -9.41
C ARG A 376 -31.45 23.56 -10.45
N ASP A 377 -32.34 23.63 -11.44
CA ASP A 377 -32.35 24.70 -12.43
C ASP A 377 -32.37 26.09 -11.75
N GLY A 378 -31.49 26.99 -12.20
CA GLY A 378 -31.34 28.35 -11.66
C GLY A 378 -30.59 28.43 -10.32
N LYS A 379 -30.11 27.31 -9.78
CA LYS A 379 -29.25 27.27 -8.59
C LYS A 379 -27.78 27.35 -9.00
N VAL A 380 -26.99 28.09 -8.22
CA VAL A 380 -25.52 28.05 -8.31
C VAL A 380 -25.04 26.64 -7.98
N GLY A 381 -24.24 26.04 -8.86
CA GLY A 381 -23.63 24.74 -8.63
C GLY A 381 -22.52 24.82 -7.59
N ILE A 382 -22.57 23.97 -6.57
CA ILE A 382 -21.49 23.85 -5.59
C ILE A 382 -20.68 22.59 -5.88
N VAL A 383 -19.42 22.80 -6.24
CA VAL A 383 -18.47 21.71 -6.48
C VAL A 383 -17.36 21.78 -5.45
N ILE A 384 -17.15 20.69 -4.75
CA ILE A 384 -16.00 20.48 -3.86
C ILE A 384 -15.06 19.44 -4.46
N GLY A 385 -13.91 19.19 -3.86
CA GLY A 385 -13.04 18.13 -4.32
C GLY A 385 -11.59 18.31 -3.91
N GLY A 386 -10.80 17.33 -4.30
CA GLY A 386 -9.38 17.23 -3.99
C GLY A 386 -8.91 15.78 -4.06
N GLY A 387 -7.70 15.53 -3.56
CA GLY A 387 -7.20 14.16 -3.40
C GLY A 387 -8.06 13.32 -2.47
N SER A 388 -8.07 12.01 -2.70
CA SER A 388 -8.69 11.03 -1.82
C SER A 388 -7.84 10.73 -0.59
N GLY A 389 -8.42 10.04 0.39
CA GLY A 389 -7.78 9.74 1.67
C GLY A 389 -8.16 10.72 2.78
N HIS A 390 -9.18 11.55 2.55
CA HIS A 390 -9.74 12.48 3.54
C HIS A 390 -11.18 12.14 3.91
N GLU A 391 -11.66 10.96 3.51
CA GLU A 391 -13.05 10.56 3.63
C GLU A 391 -13.53 10.73 5.10
N PRO A 392 -14.71 11.35 5.33
CA PRO A 392 -15.78 11.60 4.37
C PRO A 392 -15.56 12.77 3.39
N ALA A 393 -14.57 13.64 3.62
CA ALA A 393 -14.22 14.65 2.63
C ALA A 393 -13.63 13.99 1.37
N PHE A 394 -14.08 14.28 0.16
CA PHE A 394 -15.09 15.27 -0.21
C PHE A 394 -16.42 14.63 -0.66
N ALA A 395 -16.38 13.44 -1.27
CA ALA A 395 -17.52 12.86 -1.98
C ALA A 395 -18.73 12.56 -1.07
N MET A 396 -18.52 12.26 0.22
CA MET A 396 -19.63 12.00 1.15
C MET A 396 -20.32 13.27 1.67
N TYR A 397 -19.82 14.46 1.28
CA TYR A 397 -20.51 15.74 1.49
C TYR A 397 -21.41 16.13 0.31
N VAL A 398 -21.46 15.32 -0.75
CA VAL A 398 -22.38 15.54 -1.86
C VAL A 398 -23.79 15.18 -1.42
N GLY A 399 -24.72 16.09 -1.68
CA GLY A 399 -26.11 15.98 -1.29
C GLY A 399 -26.74 17.34 -1.04
N ARG A 400 -28.06 17.34 -0.91
CA ARG A 400 -28.84 18.57 -0.87
C ARG A 400 -28.50 19.42 0.36
N GLY A 401 -28.44 20.74 0.15
CA GLY A 401 -28.12 21.73 1.20
C GLY A 401 -26.64 21.84 1.54
N LEU A 402 -25.77 21.10 0.82
CA LEU A 402 -24.31 21.16 0.93
C LEU A 402 -23.66 21.23 -0.47
N ALA A 403 -23.02 20.16 -0.97
CA ALA A 403 -22.40 20.15 -2.31
C ALA A 403 -23.28 19.45 -3.35
N ASP A 404 -23.29 19.94 -4.59
CA ASP A 404 -24.00 19.32 -5.71
C ASP A 404 -23.15 18.24 -6.39
N ALA A 405 -21.83 18.43 -6.44
CA ALA A 405 -20.89 17.43 -6.91
C ALA A 405 -19.52 17.52 -6.22
N ALA A 406 -18.74 16.44 -6.33
CA ALA A 406 -17.37 16.37 -5.90
C ALA A 406 -16.49 15.82 -7.02
N ALA A 407 -15.36 16.49 -7.28
CA ALA A 407 -14.27 15.96 -8.12
C ALA A 407 -13.30 15.14 -7.24
N VAL A 408 -13.01 13.91 -7.64
CA VAL A 408 -12.28 12.94 -6.83
C VAL A 408 -10.96 12.57 -7.48
N GLY A 409 -9.86 13.01 -6.87
CA GLY A 409 -8.50 12.71 -7.30
C GLY A 409 -7.99 11.35 -6.83
N ASN A 410 -6.70 11.11 -7.04
CA ASN A 410 -6.00 9.96 -6.43
C ASN A 410 -5.69 10.26 -4.96
N VAL A 411 -5.18 9.26 -4.23
CA VAL A 411 -4.82 9.44 -2.81
C VAL A 411 -3.80 10.57 -2.67
N PHE A 412 -4.17 11.61 -1.92
CA PHE A 412 -3.39 12.85 -1.69
C PHE A 412 -2.99 13.66 -2.94
N ALA A 413 -3.55 13.34 -4.10
CA ALA A 413 -3.29 14.03 -5.36
C ALA A 413 -4.60 14.60 -5.95
N SER A 414 -4.59 15.90 -6.26
CA SER A 414 -5.76 16.62 -6.82
C SER A 414 -6.40 15.89 -8.00
N PRO A 415 -7.71 16.02 -8.22
CA PRO A 415 -8.31 15.59 -9.49
C PRO A 415 -7.70 16.35 -10.67
N GLY A 416 -7.56 15.67 -11.81
CA GLY A 416 -7.15 16.32 -13.07
C GLY A 416 -8.24 17.25 -13.62
N PRO A 417 -7.93 18.19 -14.52
CA PRO A 417 -8.89 19.20 -14.98
C PRO A 417 -10.14 18.59 -15.63
N SER A 418 -9.98 17.50 -16.39
CA SER A 418 -11.08 16.77 -17.02
C SER A 418 -12.07 16.21 -15.99
N GLN A 419 -11.57 15.73 -14.85
CA GLN A 419 -12.37 15.18 -13.75
C GLN A 419 -13.13 16.30 -13.02
N VAL A 420 -12.47 17.45 -12.82
CA VAL A 420 -13.11 18.66 -12.27
C VAL A 420 -14.22 19.15 -13.19
N MET A 421 -13.99 19.15 -14.51
CA MET A 421 -15.00 19.55 -15.50
C MET A 421 -16.21 18.62 -15.50
N ASP A 422 -16.02 17.31 -15.32
CA ASP A 422 -17.15 16.37 -15.21
C ASP A 422 -18.03 16.69 -13.99
N ALA A 423 -17.43 16.98 -12.83
CA ALA A 423 -18.17 17.43 -11.65
C ALA A 423 -18.86 18.79 -11.87
N ALA A 424 -18.18 19.74 -12.54
CA ALA A 424 -18.73 21.06 -12.85
C ALA A 424 -19.94 20.98 -13.78
N ARG A 425 -19.86 20.19 -14.84
CA ARG A 425 -20.98 19.96 -15.77
C ARG A 425 -22.15 19.28 -15.07
N ALA A 426 -21.86 18.33 -14.18
CA ALA A 426 -22.90 17.70 -13.36
C ALA A 426 -23.55 18.68 -12.38
N ALA A 427 -22.82 19.70 -11.91
CA ALA A 427 -23.30 20.73 -10.99
C ALA A 427 -23.82 22.02 -11.66
N ASP A 428 -23.77 22.15 -12.99
CA ASP A 428 -24.23 23.36 -13.68
C ASP A 428 -25.77 23.42 -13.78
N GLY A 429 -26.38 24.17 -12.86
CA GLY A 429 -27.81 24.52 -12.89
C GLY A 429 -28.15 25.71 -13.81
N GLY A 430 -27.17 26.25 -14.53
CA GLY A 430 -27.33 27.42 -15.41
C GLY A 430 -27.21 28.78 -14.70
N ALA A 431 -26.72 28.80 -13.47
CA ALA A 431 -26.43 30.03 -12.70
C ALA A 431 -24.93 30.15 -12.33
N GLY A 432 -24.08 29.42 -13.05
CA GLY A 432 -22.64 29.30 -12.79
C GLY A 432 -22.30 28.30 -11.68
N VAL A 433 -21.00 28.05 -11.52
CA VAL A 433 -20.45 27.05 -10.61
C VAL A 433 -19.43 27.69 -9.68
N LEU A 434 -19.47 27.34 -8.38
CA LEU A 434 -18.48 27.72 -7.39
C LEU A 434 -17.70 26.49 -6.94
N PHE A 435 -16.40 26.50 -7.20
CA PHE A 435 -15.44 25.51 -6.71
C PHE A 435 -14.95 25.89 -5.31
N LEU A 436 -15.00 24.95 -4.36
CA LEU A 436 -14.42 25.12 -3.03
C LEU A 436 -13.50 23.95 -2.69
N TYR A 437 -12.22 24.24 -2.42
CA TYR A 437 -11.20 23.23 -2.16
C TYR A 437 -10.07 23.82 -1.31
N GLY A 438 -9.17 22.97 -0.80
CA GLY A 438 -8.05 23.39 0.03
C GLY A 438 -6.96 24.11 -0.79
N ASN A 439 -6.26 25.06 -0.18
CA ASN A 439 -5.17 25.79 -0.83
C ASN A 439 -3.88 24.95 -0.95
N TYR A 440 -3.85 24.06 -1.95
CA TYR A 440 -2.68 23.28 -2.34
C TYR A 440 -2.36 23.50 -3.82
N ALA A 441 -1.09 23.49 -4.17
CA ALA A 441 -0.63 23.86 -5.52
C ALA A 441 -1.24 22.99 -6.62
N GLY A 442 -1.38 21.68 -6.39
CA GLY A 442 -2.02 20.76 -7.34
C GLY A 442 -3.49 21.13 -7.56
N ASP A 443 -4.26 21.32 -6.49
CA ASP A 443 -5.67 21.71 -6.60
C ASP A 443 -5.83 23.06 -7.31
N VAL A 444 -5.07 24.08 -6.92
CA VAL A 444 -5.11 25.41 -7.56
C VAL A 444 -4.86 25.30 -9.06
N MET A 445 -3.77 24.63 -9.48
CA MET A 445 -3.44 24.50 -10.90
C MET A 445 -4.51 23.74 -11.69
N ASN A 446 -5.01 22.62 -11.17
CA ASN A 446 -5.98 21.79 -11.88
C ASN A 446 -7.35 22.46 -11.98
N PHE A 447 -7.83 23.07 -10.90
CA PHE A 447 -9.11 23.78 -10.90
C PHE A 447 -9.05 25.07 -11.72
N ASP A 448 -7.93 25.81 -11.72
CA ASP A 448 -7.77 26.98 -12.59
C ASP A 448 -7.77 26.59 -14.07
N MET A 449 -7.12 25.48 -14.44
CA MET A 449 -7.21 24.93 -15.80
C MET A 449 -8.64 24.51 -16.15
N ALA A 450 -9.39 23.95 -15.21
CA ALA A 450 -10.79 23.61 -15.42
C ALA A 450 -11.65 24.87 -15.62
N VAL A 451 -11.44 25.93 -14.83
CA VAL A 451 -12.12 27.24 -15.00
C VAL A 451 -11.85 27.81 -16.39
N GLU A 452 -10.60 27.81 -16.85
CA GLU A 452 -10.24 28.29 -18.19
C GLU A 452 -10.98 27.51 -19.29
N ARG A 453 -11.00 26.17 -19.18
CA ARG A 453 -11.67 25.30 -20.15
C ARG A 453 -13.19 25.43 -20.12
N LEU A 454 -13.80 25.53 -18.94
CA LEU A 454 -15.25 25.76 -18.76
C LEU A 454 -15.69 27.12 -19.32
N GLY A 455 -14.86 28.16 -19.18
CA GLY A 455 -15.11 29.46 -19.78
C GLY A 455 -15.24 29.39 -21.30
N ARG A 456 -14.44 28.54 -21.97
CA ARG A 456 -14.56 28.28 -23.42
C ARG A 456 -15.85 27.53 -23.79
N GLU A 457 -16.42 26.77 -22.85
CA GLU A 457 -17.74 26.13 -22.98
C GLU A 457 -18.89 27.07 -22.60
N GLY A 458 -18.60 28.29 -22.12
CA GLY A 458 -19.60 29.26 -21.68
C GLY A 458 -20.22 28.94 -20.32
N ILE A 459 -19.53 28.17 -19.47
CA ILE A 459 -19.91 27.94 -18.07
C ILE A 459 -19.09 28.92 -17.20
N GLU A 460 -19.77 29.86 -16.53
CA GLU A 460 -19.11 30.74 -15.56
C GLU A 460 -18.73 29.92 -14.31
N ALA A 461 -17.43 29.85 -14.03
CA ALA A 461 -16.91 29.16 -12.85
C ALA A 461 -16.00 30.08 -12.03
N ARG A 462 -16.10 30.00 -10.70
CA ARG A 462 -15.27 30.76 -9.74
C ARG A 462 -14.70 29.83 -8.68
N THR A 463 -13.61 30.24 -8.02
CA THR A 463 -12.91 29.42 -7.03
C THR A 463 -12.84 30.12 -5.66
N ILE A 464 -12.98 29.32 -4.60
CA ILE A 464 -12.68 29.69 -3.22
C ILE A 464 -11.67 28.70 -2.66
N LEU A 465 -10.49 29.24 -2.33
CA LEU A 465 -9.46 28.50 -1.62
C LEU A 465 -9.75 28.56 -0.12
N VAL A 466 -9.94 27.42 0.50
CA VAL A 466 -10.03 27.31 1.96
C VAL A 466 -8.63 27.48 2.55
N THR A 467 -8.52 28.36 3.56
CA THR A 467 -7.23 28.82 4.12
C THR A 467 -7.28 28.91 5.65
N ASP A 468 -7.90 27.91 6.28
CA ASP A 468 -8.25 27.92 7.70
C ASP A 468 -7.10 27.48 8.63
N ASP A 469 -6.05 26.83 8.11
CA ASP A 469 -4.96 26.30 8.92
C ASP A 469 -4.03 27.40 9.46
N ALA A 470 -4.27 27.78 10.72
CA ALA A 470 -3.53 28.84 11.41
C ALA A 470 -2.05 28.51 11.65
N ALA A 471 -1.66 27.22 11.56
CA ALA A 471 -0.26 26.83 11.74
C ALA A 471 0.58 27.06 10.48
N SER A 472 -0.04 27.05 9.30
CA SER A 472 0.70 26.98 8.03
C SER A 472 1.25 28.31 7.51
N ALA A 473 0.71 29.45 7.96
CA ALA A 473 1.27 30.78 7.69
C ALA A 473 0.81 31.79 8.77
N PRO A 474 1.64 32.80 9.10
CA PRO A 474 1.29 33.78 10.13
C PRO A 474 0.12 34.68 9.69
N PRO A 475 -0.54 35.36 10.66
CA PRO A 475 -1.53 36.40 10.35
C PRO A 475 -0.99 37.46 9.38
N GLY A 476 -1.83 37.94 8.47
CA GLY A 476 -1.47 38.81 7.35
C GLY A 476 -1.00 38.08 6.09
N ARG A 477 -0.77 36.75 6.16
CA ARG A 477 -0.45 35.88 5.02
C ARG A 477 -1.44 34.72 4.89
N GLU A 478 -2.70 34.98 5.22
CA GLU A 478 -3.77 33.96 5.24
C GLU A 478 -3.94 33.27 3.89
N HIS A 479 -3.77 33.99 2.79
CA HIS A 479 -3.85 33.48 1.42
C HIS A 479 -2.81 32.39 1.08
N GLU A 480 -1.80 32.17 1.93
CA GLU A 480 -0.79 31.12 1.78
C GLU A 480 -1.10 29.88 2.64
N ARG A 481 -2.10 29.95 3.51
CA ARG A 481 -2.43 28.88 4.45
C ARG A 481 -3.06 27.69 3.75
N ARG A 482 -2.81 26.49 4.26
CA ARG A 482 -3.50 25.25 3.88
C ARG A 482 -5.00 25.37 4.19
N GLY A 483 -5.80 24.66 3.39
CA GLY A 483 -7.18 24.32 3.74
C GLY A 483 -7.22 22.94 4.38
N ILE A 484 -7.80 22.83 5.58
CA ILE A 484 -7.93 21.59 6.34
C ILE A 484 -9.40 21.40 6.81
N ALA A 485 -9.61 20.98 8.06
CA ALA A 485 -10.94 20.68 8.62
C ALA A 485 -11.96 21.83 8.57
N GLY A 486 -11.52 23.10 8.48
CA GLY A 486 -12.41 24.25 8.34
C GLY A 486 -13.18 24.30 7.03
N GLY A 487 -12.72 23.55 6.02
CA GLY A 487 -13.48 23.31 4.79
C GLY A 487 -14.90 22.80 5.08
N PHE A 488 -15.07 21.97 6.12
CA PHE A 488 -16.38 21.51 6.60
C PHE A 488 -17.40 22.64 6.75
N PHE A 489 -17.00 23.74 7.41
CA PHE A 489 -17.88 24.88 7.62
C PHE A 489 -18.05 25.75 6.38
N VAL A 490 -16.98 25.96 5.62
CA VAL A 490 -17.02 26.78 4.39
C VAL A 490 -17.94 26.14 3.35
N PHE A 491 -17.81 24.81 3.13
CA PHE A 491 -18.65 24.06 2.22
C PHE A 491 -20.11 24.09 2.66
N LYS A 492 -20.38 23.91 3.96
CA LYS A 492 -21.74 23.99 4.51
C LYS A 492 -22.39 25.36 4.29
N CYS A 493 -21.66 26.44 4.51
CA CYS A 493 -22.17 27.80 4.34
C CYS A 493 -22.42 28.13 2.86
N ALA A 494 -21.49 27.77 1.96
CA ALA A 494 -21.67 27.96 0.52
C ALA A 494 -22.84 27.14 -0.03
N GLY A 495 -22.93 25.87 0.38
CA GLY A 495 -24.02 24.96 0.04
C GLY A 495 -25.39 25.47 0.48
N ALA A 496 -25.49 25.95 1.72
CA ALA A 496 -26.70 26.58 2.24
C ALA A 496 -27.08 27.84 1.45
N ALA A 497 -26.12 28.73 1.18
CA ALA A 497 -26.35 29.95 0.41
C ALA A 497 -26.87 29.65 -1.00
N ALA A 498 -26.27 28.68 -1.68
CA ALA A 498 -26.73 28.24 -2.99
C ALA A 498 -28.10 27.54 -2.92
N ASP A 499 -28.36 26.71 -1.91
CA ASP A 499 -29.64 26.01 -1.76
C ASP A 499 -30.81 26.98 -1.45
N LEU A 500 -30.52 28.14 -0.85
CA LEU A 500 -31.44 29.26 -0.70
C LEU A 500 -31.69 30.04 -2.01
N GLY A 501 -31.03 29.67 -3.11
CA GLY A 501 -31.21 30.29 -4.43
C GLY A 501 -30.51 31.64 -4.59
N LEU A 502 -29.50 31.94 -3.76
CA LEU A 502 -28.72 33.16 -3.89
C LEU A 502 -27.88 33.16 -5.18
N PRO A 503 -27.67 34.32 -5.82
CA PRO A 503 -26.88 34.40 -7.05
C PRO A 503 -25.38 34.19 -6.77
N LEU A 504 -24.62 33.75 -7.79
CA LEU A 504 -23.20 33.38 -7.68
C LEU A 504 -22.33 34.39 -6.91
N PRO A 505 -22.40 35.72 -7.16
CA PRO A 505 -21.60 36.69 -6.41
C PRO A 505 -21.91 36.71 -4.90
N GLU A 506 -23.15 36.44 -4.51
CA GLU A 506 -23.57 36.45 -3.11
C GLU A 506 -23.19 35.14 -2.41
N VAL A 507 -23.30 34.01 -3.11
CA VAL A 507 -22.79 32.71 -2.63
C VAL A 507 -21.27 32.80 -2.41
N GLU A 508 -20.54 33.39 -3.37
CA GLU A 508 -19.11 33.63 -3.25
C GLU A 508 -18.77 34.53 -2.05
N ARG A 509 -19.50 35.64 -1.87
CA ARG A 509 -19.32 36.57 -0.74
C ARG A 509 -19.49 35.85 0.60
N LEU A 510 -20.54 35.04 0.75
CA LEU A 510 -20.81 34.30 1.98
C LEU A 510 -19.80 33.17 2.22
N ALA A 511 -19.32 32.50 1.17
CA ALA A 511 -18.24 31.52 1.28
C ALA A 511 -16.93 32.17 1.74
N ARG A 512 -16.56 33.33 1.16
CA ARG A 512 -15.39 34.13 1.60
C ARG A 512 -15.54 34.59 3.05
N HIS A 513 -16.74 35.01 3.44
CA HIS A 513 -17.05 35.41 4.82
C HIS A 513 -16.90 34.24 5.79
N ALA A 514 -17.39 33.06 5.44
CA ALA A 514 -17.20 31.84 6.22
C ALA A 514 -15.70 31.50 6.35
N ASN A 515 -14.95 31.54 5.26
CA ASN A 515 -13.50 31.25 5.24
C ASN A 515 -12.70 32.25 6.11
N ALA A 516 -13.09 33.54 6.08
CA ALA A 516 -12.46 34.56 6.92
C ALA A 516 -12.70 34.37 8.43
N ASN A 517 -13.81 33.72 8.82
CA ASN A 517 -14.23 33.55 10.21
C ASN A 517 -13.96 32.15 10.80
N VAL A 518 -13.27 31.28 10.07
CA VAL A 518 -12.92 29.92 10.53
C VAL A 518 -11.41 29.76 10.67
N ARG A 519 -10.98 29.13 11.76
CA ARG A 519 -9.57 28.76 11.99
C ARG A 519 -9.45 27.35 12.54
N SER A 520 -8.41 26.66 12.10
CA SER A 520 -8.11 25.29 12.50
C SER A 520 -6.65 25.12 12.88
N MET A 521 -6.39 24.14 13.75
CA MET A 521 -5.05 23.67 14.05
C MET A 521 -5.08 22.17 14.39
N GLY A 522 -4.14 21.40 13.84
CA GLY A 522 -4.04 19.95 14.02
C GLY A 522 -2.84 19.48 14.85
N VAL A 523 -2.89 18.23 15.29
CA VAL A 523 -1.77 17.48 15.85
C VAL A 523 -1.81 16.04 15.33
N ALA A 524 -0.65 15.50 14.98
CA ALA A 524 -0.48 14.10 14.61
C ALA A 524 0.33 13.35 15.68
N LEU A 525 -0.10 12.13 15.98
CA LEU A 525 0.50 11.20 16.92
C LEU A 525 1.22 10.03 16.21
N SER A 526 0.83 9.76 14.96
CA SER A 526 1.48 8.77 14.08
C SER A 526 1.27 9.16 12.62
N PRO A 527 2.13 8.69 11.70
CA PRO A 527 1.92 8.88 10.26
C PRO A 527 0.74 8.07 9.72
N CYS A 528 0.34 8.37 8.48
CA CYS A 528 -0.47 7.47 7.67
C CYS A 528 0.41 6.77 6.63
N SER A 529 -0.12 5.75 5.96
CA SER A 529 0.62 5.02 4.93
C SER A 529 -0.06 5.13 3.58
N LEU A 530 0.71 5.28 2.51
CA LEU A 530 0.14 5.32 1.16
C LEU A 530 -0.32 3.91 0.74
N PRO A 531 -1.50 3.73 0.11
CA PRO A 531 -1.95 2.41 -0.37
C PRO A 531 -0.97 1.71 -1.32
N GLN A 532 -0.27 2.49 -2.15
CA GLN A 532 0.66 2.01 -3.17
C GLN A 532 1.96 1.48 -2.58
N THR A 533 2.54 2.18 -1.62
CA THR A 533 3.81 1.79 -1.00
C THR A 533 3.62 0.90 0.22
N ARG A 534 2.42 0.96 0.83
CA ARG A 534 2.11 0.38 2.14
C ARG A 534 3.11 0.78 3.21
N ARG A 535 3.78 1.92 3.07
CA ARG A 535 4.76 2.41 4.06
C ARG A 535 4.29 3.73 4.65
N PRO A 536 4.67 4.04 5.90
CA PRO A 536 4.48 5.37 6.46
C PRO A 536 5.03 6.45 5.52
N ASN A 537 4.27 7.51 5.29
CA ASN A 537 4.70 8.61 4.42
C ASN A 537 5.72 9.56 5.09
N PHE A 538 5.82 9.53 6.41
CA PHE A 538 6.87 10.18 7.21
C PHE A 538 7.04 9.46 8.55
N GLU A 539 8.01 9.89 9.37
CA GLU A 539 8.28 9.32 10.69
C GLU A 539 7.97 10.31 11.82
N ILE A 540 7.28 9.82 12.87
CA ILE A 540 7.19 10.43 14.20
C ILE A 540 7.78 9.44 15.20
N PRO A 541 8.84 9.81 15.95
CA PRO A 541 9.41 8.93 16.99
C PRO A 541 8.39 8.57 18.07
N ALA A 542 8.57 7.38 18.66
CA ALA A 542 7.74 6.95 19.77
C ALA A 542 7.83 7.92 20.96
N GLY A 543 6.67 8.35 21.48
CA GLY A 543 6.58 9.31 22.57
C GLY A 543 6.62 10.78 22.14
N GLU A 544 6.61 11.06 20.84
CA GLU A 544 6.52 12.41 20.28
C GLU A 544 5.20 12.63 19.54
N MET A 545 4.90 13.90 19.23
CA MET A 545 3.78 14.34 18.41
C MET A 545 4.21 15.50 17.52
N GLU A 546 3.56 15.66 16.37
CA GLU A 546 3.79 16.80 15.48
C GLU A 546 2.62 17.78 15.52
N VAL A 547 2.89 19.01 15.92
CA VAL A 547 1.90 20.09 16.08
C VAL A 547 1.83 20.91 14.80
N GLY A 548 0.61 21.13 14.30
CA GLY A 548 0.33 21.88 13.08
C GLY A 548 0.62 21.10 11.81
N MET A 549 0.58 19.77 11.85
CA MET A 549 0.73 18.92 10.66
C MET A 549 -0.45 19.10 9.69
N GLY A 550 -0.17 19.01 8.39
CA GLY A 550 -1.19 19.07 7.34
C GLY A 550 -1.89 17.74 7.10
N ILE A 551 -2.97 17.75 6.32
CA ILE A 551 -3.80 16.56 6.07
C ILE A 551 -3.17 15.55 5.10
N HIS A 552 -2.04 15.87 4.45
CA HIS A 552 -1.29 14.93 3.61
C HIS A 552 0.00 14.44 4.29
N GLY A 553 0.19 14.77 5.57
CA GLY A 553 1.44 14.49 6.29
C GLY A 553 2.49 15.59 6.17
N GLU A 554 2.14 16.77 5.64
CA GLU A 554 3.11 17.86 5.53
C GLU A 554 3.57 18.30 6.93
N PRO A 555 4.89 18.45 7.16
CA PRO A 555 5.41 18.71 8.49
C PRO A 555 4.77 19.91 9.19
N GLY A 556 4.71 19.80 10.51
CA GLY A 556 4.12 20.81 11.37
C GLY A 556 5.10 21.91 11.73
N ILE A 557 4.62 22.84 12.56
CA ILE A 557 5.44 23.94 13.09
C ILE A 557 6.40 23.49 14.19
N ALA A 558 6.12 22.35 14.83
CA ALA A 558 6.96 21.81 15.89
C ALA A 558 6.76 20.30 16.08
N ARG A 559 7.86 19.60 16.36
CA ARG A 559 7.87 18.23 16.89
C ARG A 559 8.25 18.29 18.37
N ILE A 560 7.39 17.75 19.23
CA ILE A 560 7.57 17.82 20.69
C ILE A 560 7.19 16.49 21.35
N ALA A 561 7.60 16.32 22.61
CA ALA A 561 7.18 15.18 23.42
C ALA A 561 5.64 15.15 23.54
N LEU A 562 5.07 13.94 23.59
CA LEU A 562 3.64 13.73 23.74
C LEU A 562 3.13 14.39 25.03
N GLU A 563 2.16 15.29 24.89
CA GLU A 563 1.52 15.99 25.99
C GLU A 563 0.20 15.30 26.40
N THR A 564 -0.35 15.67 27.56
CA THR A 564 -1.70 15.23 27.94
C THR A 564 -2.76 15.86 27.03
N ALA A 565 -3.92 15.22 26.87
CA ALA A 565 -5.00 15.74 26.02
C ALA A 565 -5.43 17.17 26.38
N ASP A 566 -5.36 17.57 27.66
CA ASP A 566 -5.70 18.93 28.08
C ASP A 566 -4.68 19.95 27.59
N GLN A 567 -3.39 19.63 27.69
CA GLN A 567 -2.30 20.46 27.19
C GLN A 567 -2.34 20.56 25.66
N VAL A 568 -2.62 19.44 24.97
CA VAL A 568 -2.80 19.42 23.52
C VAL A 568 -3.96 20.33 23.11
N ALA A 569 -5.14 20.19 23.73
CA ALA A 569 -6.29 21.04 23.43
C ALA A 569 -5.98 22.53 23.67
N ASP A 570 -5.31 22.86 24.78
CA ASP A 570 -4.90 24.23 25.08
C ASP A 570 -3.95 24.79 24.01
N ARG A 571 -2.95 23.99 23.61
CA ARG A 571 -1.97 24.35 22.58
C ARG A 571 -2.61 24.61 21.22
N LEU A 572 -3.57 23.77 20.82
CA LEU A 572 -4.30 23.95 19.56
C LEU A 572 -5.23 25.15 19.61
N LEU A 573 -5.85 25.41 20.77
CA LEU A 573 -6.88 26.43 20.92
C LEU A 573 -6.31 27.85 21.07
N ASP A 574 -5.18 28.02 21.77
CA ASP A 574 -4.61 29.35 22.08
C ASP A 574 -4.31 30.21 20.83
N PRO A 575 -3.76 29.69 19.72
CA PRO A 575 -3.62 30.46 18.48
C PRO A 575 -4.97 30.86 17.88
N LEU A 576 -5.95 29.95 17.89
CA LEU A 576 -7.27 30.17 17.30
C LEU A 576 -8.05 31.26 18.04
N LEU A 577 -8.06 31.22 19.37
CA LEU A 577 -8.73 32.23 20.20
C LEU A 577 -8.14 33.63 19.97
N ARG A 578 -6.80 33.72 19.92
CA ARG A 578 -6.10 34.99 19.70
C ARG A 578 -6.39 35.56 18.32
N GLU A 579 -6.33 34.74 17.28
CA GLU A 579 -6.49 35.21 15.91
C GLU A 579 -7.94 35.56 15.56
N LEU A 580 -8.92 34.78 16.05
CA LEU A 580 -10.34 35.11 15.90
C LEU A 580 -10.80 36.27 16.79
N GLY A 581 -9.94 36.74 17.70
CA GLY A 581 -10.26 37.82 18.64
C GLY A 581 -11.51 37.50 19.45
N LEU A 582 -11.62 36.27 19.97
CA LEU A 582 -12.79 35.84 20.72
C LEU A 582 -12.80 36.45 22.11
N THR A 583 -13.96 37.00 22.50
CA THR A 583 -14.17 37.70 23.76
C THR A 583 -15.49 37.26 24.40
N GLN A 584 -15.70 37.65 25.67
CA GLN A 584 -16.94 37.34 26.39
C GLN A 584 -18.17 37.80 25.61
N GLY A 585 -19.15 36.90 25.44
CA GLY A 585 -20.39 37.16 24.72
C GLY A 585 -20.37 36.74 23.25
N ASP A 586 -19.20 36.41 22.68
CA ASP A 586 -19.12 35.82 21.35
C ASP A 586 -19.74 34.42 21.31
N ALA A 587 -20.16 33.98 20.13
CA ALA A 587 -20.65 32.64 19.87
C ALA A 587 -19.80 31.94 18.79
N VAL A 588 -19.60 30.63 18.94
CA VAL A 588 -18.81 29.82 18.01
C VAL A 588 -19.49 28.51 17.64
N ALA A 589 -19.16 28.02 16.46
CA ALA A 589 -19.29 26.61 16.10
C ALA A 589 -17.95 25.90 16.30
N VAL A 590 -17.98 24.69 16.85
CA VAL A 590 -16.78 23.90 17.19
C VAL A 590 -16.77 22.60 16.38
N LEU A 591 -15.62 22.27 15.81
CA LEU A 591 -15.36 20.94 15.26
C LEU A 591 -14.09 20.36 15.92
N VAL A 592 -14.23 19.19 16.54
CA VAL A 592 -13.11 18.36 17.00
C VAL A 592 -13.02 17.17 16.06
N ASN A 593 -12.08 17.25 15.12
CA ASN A 593 -11.96 16.33 14.01
C ASN A 593 -10.86 15.29 14.27
N GLY A 594 -11.14 14.01 14.10
CA GLY A 594 -10.14 12.95 14.07
C GLY A 594 -9.47 12.84 12.71
N LEU A 595 -8.17 12.51 12.69
CA LEU A 595 -7.41 12.35 11.45
C LEU A 595 -7.44 10.93 10.87
N GLY A 596 -8.17 9.99 11.49
CA GLY A 596 -8.36 8.65 10.94
C GLY A 596 -8.45 7.53 11.98
N SER A 597 -7.44 7.40 12.84
CA SER A 597 -7.36 6.28 13.80
C SER A 597 -7.44 6.69 15.27
N THR A 598 -7.66 7.97 15.56
CA THR A 598 -7.92 8.45 16.93
C THR A 598 -9.33 8.10 17.36
N SER A 599 -9.45 7.40 18.49
CA SER A 599 -10.75 6.91 18.94
C SER A 599 -11.70 8.05 19.30
N LEU A 600 -13.01 7.83 19.12
CA LEU A 600 -14.04 8.79 19.54
C LEU A 600 -13.93 9.14 21.04
N MET A 601 -13.45 8.21 21.87
CA MET A 601 -13.17 8.46 23.29
C MET A 601 -12.16 9.60 23.47
N GLU A 602 -11.04 9.55 22.75
CA GLU A 602 -9.99 10.57 22.80
C GLU A 602 -10.50 11.92 22.27
N LEU A 603 -11.26 11.91 21.16
CA LEU A 603 -11.86 13.13 20.61
C LEU A 603 -12.83 13.79 21.60
N LEU A 604 -13.62 13.02 22.33
CA LEU A 604 -14.52 13.54 23.38
C LEU A 604 -13.74 14.10 24.58
N ILE A 605 -12.58 13.54 24.93
CA ILE A 605 -11.68 14.09 25.96
C ILE A 605 -11.14 15.46 25.51
N LEU A 606 -10.70 15.59 24.26
CA LEU A 606 -10.28 16.87 23.67
C LEU A 606 -11.44 17.88 23.69
N HIS A 607 -12.62 17.48 23.24
CA HIS A 607 -13.81 18.33 23.22
C HIS A 607 -14.18 18.85 24.62
N ARG A 608 -14.10 17.99 25.64
CA ARG A 608 -14.32 18.39 27.05
C ARG A 608 -13.42 19.56 27.45
N ARG A 609 -12.13 19.53 27.09
CA ARG A 609 -11.20 20.62 27.41
C ARG A 609 -11.50 21.88 26.60
N VAL A 610 -11.76 21.76 25.28
CA VAL A 610 -12.15 22.89 24.42
C VAL A 610 -13.38 23.60 24.97
N ALA A 611 -14.42 22.84 25.35
CA ALA A 611 -15.64 23.38 25.94
C ALA A 611 -15.40 24.08 27.29
N ALA A 612 -14.48 23.56 28.11
CA ALA A 612 -14.09 24.22 29.36
C ALA A 612 -13.44 25.57 29.10
N ARG A 613 -12.45 25.63 28.20
CA ARG A 613 -11.72 26.86 27.86
C ARG A 613 -12.63 27.94 27.28
N LEU A 614 -13.55 27.57 26.39
CA LEU A 614 -14.51 28.52 25.81
C LEU A 614 -15.50 29.05 26.86
N ARG A 615 -15.98 28.20 27.77
CA ARG A 615 -16.85 28.61 28.88
C ARG A 615 -16.13 29.57 29.83
N ASP A 616 -14.87 29.30 30.18
CA ASP A 616 -14.07 30.17 31.06
C ASP A 616 -13.83 31.55 30.44
N LEU A 617 -13.77 31.64 29.10
CA LEU A 617 -13.70 32.90 28.35
C LEU A 617 -15.06 33.60 28.19
N GLY A 618 -16.16 32.94 28.58
CA GLY A 618 -17.52 33.47 28.39
C GLY A 618 -18.02 33.41 26.94
N VAL A 619 -17.47 32.50 26.12
CA VAL A 619 -17.86 32.27 24.73
C VAL A 619 -18.86 31.12 24.65
N THR A 620 -19.95 31.31 23.92
CA THR A 620 -21.02 30.31 23.79
C THR A 620 -20.75 29.36 22.63
N ILE A 621 -20.77 28.05 22.88
CA ILE A 621 -20.78 27.04 21.81
C ILE A 621 -22.22 26.87 21.32
N ARG A 622 -22.51 27.32 20.10
CA ARG A 622 -23.84 27.18 19.50
C ARG A 622 -24.05 25.76 18.94
N ARG A 623 -23.04 25.22 18.25
CA ARG A 623 -23.07 23.86 17.69
C ARG A 623 -21.69 23.23 17.81
N SER A 624 -21.66 21.91 17.97
CA SER A 624 -20.42 21.14 18.01
C SER A 624 -20.53 19.86 17.19
N TRP A 625 -19.43 19.51 16.54
CA TRP A 625 -19.23 18.24 15.86
C TRP A 625 -17.97 17.58 16.40
N THR A 626 -18.01 16.26 16.61
CA THR A 626 -16.87 15.49 17.14
C THR A 626 -16.86 14.11 16.50
N GLY A 627 -15.77 13.78 15.80
CA GLY A 627 -15.67 12.59 14.96
C GLY A 627 -14.74 12.80 13.78
N GLU A 628 -14.85 11.97 12.75
CA GLU A 628 -14.05 12.02 11.53
C GLU A 628 -14.82 12.77 10.44
N TYR A 629 -14.31 13.95 10.06
CA TYR A 629 -14.94 14.83 9.07
C TYR A 629 -13.96 15.15 7.92
N VAL A 630 -12.69 15.39 8.23
CA VAL A 630 -11.60 15.54 7.26
C VAL A 630 -10.41 14.73 7.76
N THR A 631 -10.27 13.51 7.26
CA THR A 631 -9.25 12.56 7.74
C THR A 631 -7.93 12.70 6.97
N SER A 632 -6.95 11.88 7.33
CA SER A 632 -5.73 11.63 6.58
C SER A 632 -5.44 10.13 6.64
N LEU A 633 -6.23 9.36 5.89
CA LEU A 633 -6.24 7.90 5.92
C LEU A 633 -6.33 7.39 7.38
N GLU A 634 -5.41 6.53 7.82
CA GLU A 634 -5.34 6.01 9.19
C GLU A 634 -4.49 6.84 10.15
N MET A 635 -4.15 8.10 9.84
CA MET A 635 -3.33 8.94 10.71
C MET A 635 -3.97 9.05 12.11
N ALA A 636 -3.22 8.68 13.15
CA ALA A 636 -3.63 9.00 14.52
C ALA A 636 -3.33 10.46 14.79
N GLY A 637 -4.34 11.23 15.21
CA GLY A 637 -4.25 12.65 15.47
C GLY A 637 -5.62 13.31 15.50
N ALA A 638 -5.64 14.59 15.81
CA ALA A 638 -6.87 15.37 15.84
C ALA A 638 -6.63 16.83 15.45
N SER A 639 -7.68 17.52 15.02
CA SER A 639 -7.67 18.97 14.85
C SER A 639 -8.84 19.63 15.57
N VAL A 640 -8.61 20.84 16.04
CA VAL A 640 -9.66 21.72 16.58
C VAL A 640 -9.91 22.83 15.58
N THR A 641 -11.18 23.06 15.27
CA THR A 641 -11.62 24.13 14.39
C THR A 641 -12.69 24.96 15.09
N LEU A 642 -12.55 26.28 15.02
CA LEU A 642 -13.53 27.24 15.48
C LEU A 642 -14.01 28.10 14.32
N MET A 643 -15.32 28.28 14.21
CA MET A 643 -15.92 29.33 13.40
C MET A 643 -16.59 30.36 14.32
N LYS A 644 -16.14 31.61 14.26
CA LYS A 644 -16.82 32.73 14.93
C LYS A 644 -18.15 32.99 14.24
N LEU A 645 -19.24 33.03 15.00
CA LEU A 645 -20.59 33.14 14.45
C LEU A 645 -21.10 34.58 14.55
N ASP A 646 -21.65 35.02 13.43
CA ASP A 646 -22.60 36.11 13.36
C ASP A 646 -23.99 35.56 12.96
N PRO A 647 -25.04 36.40 12.84
CA PRO A 647 -26.38 35.92 12.48
C PRO A 647 -26.44 35.21 11.13
N ASP A 648 -25.61 35.60 10.15
CA ASP A 648 -25.60 34.97 8.83
C ASP A 648 -25.00 33.58 8.88
N LEU A 649 -23.81 33.43 9.47
CA LEU A 649 -23.13 32.14 9.60
C LEU A 649 -23.92 31.18 10.50
N ASP A 650 -24.51 31.66 11.59
CA ASP A 650 -25.36 30.84 12.46
C ASP A 650 -26.56 30.26 11.68
N ARG A 651 -27.20 31.10 10.84
CA ARG A 651 -28.33 30.70 9.99
C ARG A 651 -27.92 29.71 8.90
N LEU A 652 -26.80 29.94 8.21
CA LEU A 652 -26.31 29.07 7.13
C LEU A 652 -25.89 27.68 7.64
N LEU A 653 -25.24 27.62 8.81
CA LEU A 653 -24.93 26.34 9.46
C LEU A 653 -26.19 25.60 9.92
N ALA A 654 -27.25 26.32 10.31
CA ALA A 654 -28.53 25.73 10.67
C ALA A 654 -29.32 25.21 9.46
N HIS A 655 -29.03 25.70 8.25
CA HIS A 655 -29.80 25.36 7.05
C HIS A 655 -29.81 23.84 6.81
N PRO A 656 -30.97 23.22 6.54
CA PRO A 656 -31.04 21.78 6.40
C PRO A 656 -30.15 21.21 5.30
N CYS A 657 -29.60 20.03 5.53
CA CYS A 657 -28.87 19.27 4.51
C CYS A 657 -29.00 17.77 4.72
N ARG A 658 -28.87 16.99 3.64
CA ARG A 658 -28.83 15.54 3.66
C ARG A 658 -27.74 15.06 2.70
N THR A 659 -26.67 14.56 3.27
CA THR A 659 -25.51 13.96 2.61
C THR A 659 -25.17 12.65 3.34
N PRO A 660 -24.38 11.73 2.75
CA PRO A 660 -23.92 10.55 3.46
C PRO A 660 -23.20 10.84 4.80
N ALA A 661 -22.43 11.93 4.89
CA ALA A 661 -21.63 12.25 6.07
C ALA A 661 -22.26 13.28 7.03
N LEU A 662 -23.28 14.02 6.59
CA LEU A 662 -23.91 15.06 7.40
C LEU A 662 -25.41 15.16 7.09
N VAL A 663 -26.20 15.07 8.16
CA VAL A 663 -27.63 15.38 8.17
C VAL A 663 -27.87 16.50 9.18
N ALA A 664 -28.51 17.57 8.73
CA ALA A 664 -28.94 18.67 9.59
C ALA A 664 -30.38 19.03 9.21
N GLY A 665 -31.30 19.05 10.18
CA GLY A 665 -32.72 19.29 9.92
C GLY A 665 -33.33 18.34 8.87
N GLU A 666 -34.50 18.71 8.35
CA GLU A 666 -35.13 18.03 7.21
C GLU A 666 -35.15 18.97 6.00
N PRO A 667 -34.48 18.64 4.89
CA PRO A 667 -34.60 19.43 3.68
C PRO A 667 -36.02 19.32 3.13
N ALA A 668 -36.65 20.46 2.79
CA ALA A 668 -38.00 20.50 2.22
C ALA A 668 -38.09 19.58 1.00
N PRO A 669 -39.16 18.84 0.72
CA PRO A 669 -39.22 17.93 -0.43
C PRO A 669 -38.90 18.65 -1.77
N ALA A 670 -38.18 17.97 -2.66
CA ALA A 670 -37.85 18.52 -3.97
C ALA A 670 -39.15 18.70 -4.78
N MET A 671 -39.43 19.91 -5.24
CA MET A 671 -40.45 20.11 -6.26
C MET A 671 -39.88 19.66 -7.61
N ALA A 672 -40.61 18.80 -8.32
CA ALA A 672 -40.23 18.38 -9.67
C ALA A 672 -40.32 19.58 -10.63
N THR A 673 -39.22 20.31 -10.78
CA THR A 673 -39.02 21.23 -11.89
C THR A 673 -38.47 20.44 -13.09
N PRO A 674 -38.89 20.76 -14.32
CA PRO A 674 -38.26 20.19 -15.51
C PRO A 674 -36.76 20.50 -15.45
N ARG A 675 -35.93 19.47 -15.39
CA ARG A 675 -34.48 19.63 -15.47
C ARG A 675 -34.12 20.11 -16.87
N ARG A 676 -33.25 21.10 -16.98
CA ARG A 676 -32.58 21.38 -18.24
C ARG A 676 -31.94 20.08 -18.75
N PRO A 677 -32.09 19.74 -20.05
CA PRO A 677 -31.32 18.64 -20.61
C PRO A 677 -29.84 18.94 -20.37
N ALA A 678 -29.12 17.96 -19.82
CA ALA A 678 -27.67 18.05 -19.70
C ALA A 678 -27.12 18.46 -21.07
N ARG A 679 -26.21 19.42 -21.10
CA ARG A 679 -25.55 19.82 -22.34
C ARG A 679 -24.93 18.58 -22.96
N GLU A 680 -25.45 18.14 -24.12
CA GLU A 680 -24.86 17.03 -24.87
C GLU A 680 -23.42 17.41 -25.20
N LEU A 681 -22.49 16.50 -24.88
CA LEU A 681 -21.11 16.58 -25.31
C LEU A 681 -21.10 16.59 -26.84
N VAL A 682 -20.96 17.78 -27.43
CA VAL A 682 -20.33 17.85 -28.74
C VAL A 682 -18.87 17.58 -28.45
N ALA A 683 -18.46 16.32 -28.59
CA ALA A 683 -17.05 16.00 -28.70
C ALA A 683 -16.51 16.82 -29.85
N THR A 684 -15.86 17.94 -29.55
CA THR A 684 -14.99 18.61 -30.50
C THR A 684 -13.85 17.65 -30.73
N VAL A 685 -14.03 16.75 -31.70
CA VAL A 685 -12.93 16.01 -32.31
C VAL A 685 -11.90 17.09 -32.63
N PRO A 686 -10.68 17.03 -32.05
CA PRO A 686 -9.63 17.96 -32.43
C PRO A 686 -9.57 17.87 -33.93
N THR A 687 -9.84 18.97 -34.62
CA THR A 687 -9.57 19.07 -36.05
C THR A 687 -8.14 18.57 -36.21
N GLN A 688 -7.98 17.44 -36.91
CA GLN A 688 -6.67 17.05 -37.41
C GLN A 688 -6.25 18.21 -38.29
N GLU A 689 -5.49 19.14 -37.73
CA GLU A 689 -4.76 20.10 -38.54
C GLU A 689 -3.96 19.22 -39.49
N SER A 690 -4.20 19.39 -40.79
CA SER A 690 -3.41 18.68 -41.78
C SER A 690 -1.97 19.06 -41.49
N GLU A 691 -1.17 18.11 -40.99
CA GLU A 691 0.25 18.32 -40.84
C GLU A 691 0.75 18.66 -42.25
N GLY A 692 1.06 19.95 -42.46
CA GLY A 692 1.67 20.40 -43.70
C GLY A 692 2.96 19.63 -43.94
N ALA A 693 3.56 19.75 -45.11
CA ALA A 693 4.83 19.08 -45.40
C ALA A 693 5.89 19.42 -44.34
N LEU A 694 6.12 18.50 -43.39
CA LEU A 694 7.03 18.69 -42.27
C LEU A 694 8.47 18.68 -42.78
N GLU A 695 9.29 19.59 -42.25
CA GLU A 695 10.70 19.69 -42.65
C GLU A 695 11.50 18.50 -42.09
N ALA A 696 12.14 17.75 -42.98
CA ALA A 696 13.06 16.68 -42.62
C ALA A 696 14.50 17.22 -42.43
N GLY A 697 15.26 16.60 -41.54
CA GLY A 697 16.65 16.98 -41.26
C GLY A 697 16.96 17.07 -39.77
N GLY A 698 18.04 16.39 -39.37
CA GLY A 698 18.45 16.24 -37.97
C GLY A 698 18.58 14.77 -37.57
N ALA A 699 19.37 14.50 -36.54
CA ALA A 699 19.65 13.12 -36.13
C ALA A 699 18.53 12.47 -35.30
N ILE A 700 17.54 13.24 -34.82
CA ILE A 700 16.45 12.75 -33.98
C ILE A 700 15.15 12.66 -34.79
N SER A 701 14.88 11.46 -35.32
CA SER A 701 13.62 11.16 -36.00
C SER A 701 12.47 10.91 -35.02
N PRO A 702 11.19 10.90 -35.46
CA PRO A 702 10.06 10.58 -34.59
C PRO A 702 10.18 9.21 -33.90
N ALA A 703 10.68 8.20 -34.62
CA ALA A 703 10.91 6.87 -34.05
C ALA A 703 11.98 6.91 -32.95
N ARG A 704 13.04 7.71 -33.15
CA ARG A 704 14.09 7.89 -32.15
C ARG A 704 13.61 8.68 -30.95
N PHE A 705 12.87 9.76 -31.17
CA PHE A 705 12.25 10.56 -30.11
C PHE A 705 11.31 9.71 -29.24
N ARG A 706 10.50 8.85 -29.86
CA ARG A 706 9.66 7.86 -29.19
C ARG A 706 10.49 6.90 -28.32
N ALA A 707 11.59 6.37 -28.83
CA ALA A 707 12.49 5.50 -28.07
C ALA A 707 13.13 6.24 -26.88
N MET A 708 13.53 7.50 -27.07
CA MET A 708 14.08 8.35 -26.01
C MET A 708 13.06 8.57 -24.88
N LEU A 709 11.81 8.90 -25.20
CA LEU A 709 10.74 9.03 -24.20
C LEU A 709 10.41 7.71 -23.51
N GLY A 710 10.41 6.60 -24.26
CA GLY A 710 10.25 5.25 -23.69
C GLY A 710 11.34 4.91 -22.68
N HIS A 711 12.61 5.16 -23.02
CA HIS A 711 13.72 4.93 -22.12
C HIS A 711 13.68 5.84 -20.89
N ALA A 712 13.29 7.11 -21.05
CA ALA A 712 13.08 8.01 -19.93
C ALA A 712 11.98 7.50 -18.99
N GLY A 713 10.88 6.96 -19.53
CA GLY A 713 9.82 6.33 -18.76
C GLY A 713 10.33 5.14 -17.93
N GLU A 714 11.13 4.25 -18.53
CA GLU A 714 11.74 3.12 -17.82
C GLU A 714 12.60 3.58 -16.63
N GLN A 715 13.46 4.59 -16.84
CA GLN A 715 14.33 5.11 -15.79
C GLN A 715 13.55 5.77 -14.64
N LEU A 716 12.50 6.52 -14.95
CA LEU A 716 11.68 7.20 -13.94
C LEU A 716 10.82 6.22 -13.14
N VAL A 717 10.29 5.18 -13.78
CA VAL A 717 9.60 4.08 -13.10
C VAL A 717 10.57 3.32 -12.18
N ALA A 718 11.78 3.01 -12.65
CA ALA A 718 12.78 2.33 -11.83
C ALA A 718 13.26 3.17 -10.62
N ALA A 719 13.25 4.50 -10.75
CA ALA A 719 13.67 5.42 -9.69
C ALA A 719 12.58 5.74 -8.66
N ARG A 720 11.40 5.13 -8.75
CA ARG A 720 10.23 5.38 -7.89
C ARG A 720 10.58 5.52 -6.42
N ASP A 721 11.15 4.47 -5.81
CA ASP A 721 11.40 4.44 -4.36
C ASP A 721 12.40 5.52 -3.93
N HIS A 722 13.42 5.78 -4.76
CA HIS A 722 14.40 6.84 -4.50
C HIS A 722 13.76 8.23 -4.54
N LEU A 723 12.95 8.51 -5.55
CA LEU A 723 12.26 9.78 -5.70
C LEU A 723 11.24 10.03 -4.57
N SER A 724 10.49 9.00 -4.17
CA SER A 724 9.60 9.05 -3.01
C SER A 724 10.35 9.27 -1.71
N ALA A 725 11.53 8.68 -1.52
CA ALA A 725 12.35 8.90 -0.33
C ALA A 725 12.89 10.34 -0.25
N LEU A 726 13.31 10.93 -1.38
CA LEU A 726 13.71 12.34 -1.43
C LEU A 726 12.55 13.26 -1.06
N ASP A 727 11.36 12.95 -1.61
CA ASP A 727 10.15 13.72 -1.35
C ASP A 727 9.65 13.58 0.09
N GLY A 728 9.75 12.41 0.72
CA GLY A 728 9.36 12.23 2.13
C GLY A 728 10.15 13.10 3.11
N ALA A 729 11.36 13.53 2.73
CA ALA A 729 12.14 14.47 3.52
C ALA A 729 11.69 15.93 3.36
N LEU A 730 11.00 16.26 2.27
CA LEU A 730 10.64 17.63 1.87
C LEU A 730 9.11 17.87 1.77
N GLY A 731 8.31 16.83 1.75
CA GLY A 731 6.91 16.80 1.33
C GLY A 731 6.17 15.58 1.87
N ASP A 732 5.34 14.97 1.03
CA ASP A 732 4.40 13.89 1.34
C ASP A 732 4.85 12.50 0.86
N GLY A 733 6.02 12.41 0.21
CA GLY A 733 6.67 11.15 -0.13
C GLY A 733 6.07 10.44 -1.35
N ASP A 734 5.25 11.14 -2.13
CA ASP A 734 4.52 10.55 -3.25
C ASP A 734 5.17 10.81 -4.62
N HIS A 735 6.19 11.69 -4.71
CA HIS A 735 6.73 12.11 -6.00
C HIS A 735 7.18 10.95 -6.89
N GLY A 736 7.78 9.91 -6.31
CA GLY A 736 8.16 8.71 -7.05
C GLY A 736 6.98 7.95 -7.66
N VAL A 737 5.92 7.77 -6.88
CA VAL A 737 4.65 7.15 -7.32
C VAL A 737 3.97 8.01 -8.37
N THR A 738 3.99 9.33 -8.19
CA THR A 738 3.52 10.33 -9.15
C THR A 738 4.24 10.19 -10.50
N MET A 739 5.58 10.10 -10.49
CA MET A 739 6.37 9.94 -11.71
C MET A 739 6.13 8.58 -12.36
N GLU A 740 6.04 7.49 -11.60
CA GLU A 740 5.70 6.17 -12.13
C GLU A 740 4.34 6.20 -12.86
N THR A 741 3.31 6.74 -12.19
CA THR A 741 1.94 6.80 -12.72
C THR A 741 1.90 7.59 -14.03
N GLY A 742 2.50 8.79 -14.04
CA GLY A 742 2.54 9.63 -15.24
C GLY A 742 3.31 9.01 -16.39
N TRP A 743 4.49 8.42 -16.14
CA TRP A 743 5.32 7.85 -17.20
C TRP A 743 4.79 6.52 -17.75
N ARG A 744 4.07 5.73 -16.95
CA ARG A 744 3.32 4.57 -17.46
C ARG A 744 2.20 5.02 -18.40
N ALA A 745 1.46 6.07 -18.04
CA ALA A 745 0.41 6.63 -18.90
C ALA A 745 0.98 7.18 -20.20
N VAL A 746 2.08 7.95 -20.14
CA VAL A 746 2.78 8.43 -21.33
C VAL A 746 3.24 7.27 -22.21
N THR A 747 3.87 6.24 -21.64
CA THR A 747 4.34 5.08 -22.41
C THR A 747 3.20 4.38 -23.16
N ALA A 748 2.06 4.18 -22.49
CA ALA A 748 0.87 3.60 -23.11
C ALA A 748 0.29 4.49 -24.21
N ALA A 749 0.18 5.80 -23.97
CA ALA A 749 -0.33 6.75 -24.95
C ALA A 749 0.56 6.86 -26.18
N LEU A 750 1.89 6.85 -26.00
CA LEU A 750 2.82 6.78 -27.10
C LEU A 750 2.61 5.47 -27.87
N ALA A 751 2.57 4.31 -27.22
CA ALA A 751 2.38 3.02 -27.88
C ALA A 751 1.09 2.92 -28.72
N ALA A 752 0.04 3.65 -28.34
CA ALA A 752 -1.22 3.70 -29.08
C ALA A 752 -1.17 4.57 -30.35
N LEU A 753 -0.19 5.46 -30.49
CA LEU A 753 -0.03 6.30 -31.67
C LEU A 753 0.58 5.53 -32.86
N PRO A 754 0.20 5.87 -34.10
CA PRO A 754 0.84 5.35 -35.32
C PRO A 754 2.36 5.49 -35.31
N SER A 755 3.07 4.56 -35.96
CA SER A 755 4.54 4.57 -36.03
C SER A 755 5.12 5.81 -36.72
N ASP A 756 4.34 6.45 -37.57
CA ASP A 756 4.67 7.66 -38.32
C ASP A 756 4.20 8.97 -37.66
N ALA A 757 3.65 8.90 -36.44
CA ALA A 757 3.25 10.09 -35.69
C ALA A 757 4.42 11.09 -35.52
N SER A 758 4.15 12.37 -35.79
CA SER A 758 5.12 13.46 -35.65
C SER A 758 5.58 13.68 -34.21
N ILE A 759 6.73 14.33 -34.02
CA ILE A 759 7.24 14.69 -32.67
C ILE A 759 6.25 15.58 -31.92
N ALA A 760 5.58 16.51 -32.62
CA ALA A 760 4.54 17.34 -32.01
C ALA A 760 3.33 16.51 -31.54
N SER A 761 2.92 15.51 -32.33
CA SER A 761 1.87 14.56 -31.93
C SER A 761 2.29 13.72 -30.72
N LEU A 762 3.53 13.25 -30.66
CA LEU A 762 4.08 12.54 -29.50
C LEU A 762 4.10 13.43 -28.25
N CYS A 763 4.48 14.70 -28.38
CA CYS A 763 4.47 15.66 -27.26
C CYS A 763 3.05 15.93 -26.76
N ARG A 764 2.07 16.12 -27.66
CA ARG A 764 0.66 16.30 -27.27
C ARG A 764 0.12 15.09 -26.51
N ALA A 765 0.35 13.88 -27.03
CA ALA A 765 -0.08 12.66 -26.36
C ALA A 765 0.59 12.48 -24.99
N ALA A 766 1.88 12.81 -24.87
CA ALA A 766 2.57 12.80 -23.59
C ALA A 766 1.98 13.83 -22.61
N ALA A 767 1.67 15.05 -23.09
CA ALA A 767 1.07 16.10 -22.27
C ALA A 767 -0.29 15.69 -21.71
N ASP A 768 -1.19 15.21 -22.58
CA ASP A 768 -2.55 14.81 -22.20
C ASP A 768 -2.52 13.61 -21.26
N ALA A 769 -1.75 12.57 -21.61
CA ALA A 769 -1.66 11.36 -20.79
C ALA A 769 -1.07 11.63 -19.40
N PHE A 770 -0.05 12.49 -19.31
CA PHE A 770 0.55 12.83 -18.02
C PHE A 770 -0.42 13.68 -17.17
N LEU A 771 -1.12 14.64 -17.78
CA LEU A 771 -2.11 15.48 -17.08
C LEU A 771 -3.27 14.67 -16.52
N ASP A 772 -3.81 13.75 -17.30
CA ASP A 772 -4.97 12.96 -16.90
C ASP A 772 -4.61 11.91 -15.83
N ALA A 773 -3.38 11.39 -15.85
CA ALA A 773 -2.91 10.39 -14.90
C ALA A 773 -2.39 11.00 -13.59
N VAL A 774 -1.81 12.20 -13.63
CA VAL A 774 -1.13 12.82 -12.48
C VAL A 774 -1.89 14.03 -11.96
N GLY A 775 -2.49 13.85 -10.79
CA GLY A 775 -3.17 14.89 -10.04
C GLY A 775 -2.25 15.89 -9.32
N ALA A 776 -1.03 15.47 -8.97
CA ALA A 776 -0.06 16.33 -8.31
C ALA A 776 0.37 17.50 -9.20
N SER A 777 1.03 18.53 -8.64
CA SER A 777 1.49 19.69 -9.42
C SER A 777 2.40 19.31 -10.61
N ALA A 778 3.09 18.17 -10.53
CA ALA A 778 3.87 17.62 -11.64
C ALA A 778 3.03 17.41 -12.92
N GLY A 779 1.75 17.06 -12.78
CA GLY A 779 0.81 16.86 -13.88
C GLY A 779 0.69 18.08 -14.80
N PRO A 780 0.10 19.19 -14.31
CA PRO A 780 0.02 20.46 -15.05
C PRO A 780 1.37 21.00 -15.54
N LEU A 781 2.44 20.81 -14.75
CA LEU A 781 3.78 21.27 -15.12
C LEU A 781 4.32 20.54 -16.35
N TYR A 782 4.37 19.21 -16.33
CA TYR A 782 4.83 18.42 -17.48
C TYR A 782 3.89 18.56 -18.68
N ALA A 783 2.58 18.62 -18.46
CA ALA A 783 1.61 18.82 -19.54
C ALA A 783 1.85 20.15 -20.27
N THR A 784 2.05 21.25 -19.52
CA THR A 784 2.38 22.54 -20.11
C THR A 784 3.74 22.50 -20.80
N ALA A 785 4.74 21.85 -20.19
CA ALA A 785 6.07 21.69 -20.76
C ALA A 785 6.03 21.00 -22.14
N PHE A 786 5.41 19.82 -22.22
CA PHE A 786 5.30 19.06 -23.45
C PHE A 786 4.46 19.78 -24.51
N ALA A 787 3.37 20.43 -24.12
CA ALA A 787 2.56 21.23 -25.04
C ALA A 787 3.39 22.35 -25.69
N ARG A 788 4.14 23.12 -24.89
CA ARG A 788 5.03 24.19 -25.38
C ARG A 788 6.17 23.65 -26.24
N ALA A 789 6.76 22.53 -25.83
CA ALA A 789 7.86 21.91 -26.57
C ALA A 789 7.41 21.36 -27.92
N GLY A 790 6.23 20.73 -27.98
CA GLY A 790 5.60 20.28 -29.22
C GLY A 790 5.25 21.45 -30.16
N GLU A 791 4.71 22.54 -29.63
CA GLU A 791 4.41 23.77 -30.38
C GLU A 791 5.67 24.37 -31.00
N ALA A 792 6.77 24.46 -30.23
CA ALA A 792 8.04 25.02 -30.68
C ALA A 792 8.68 24.28 -31.87
N VAL A 793 8.35 22.99 -32.07
CA VAL A 793 8.89 22.15 -33.14
C VAL A 793 7.82 21.61 -34.10
N ALA A 794 6.61 22.19 -34.08
CA ALA A 794 5.46 21.67 -34.83
C ALA A 794 5.64 21.60 -36.36
N HIS A 795 6.55 22.41 -36.91
CA HIS A 795 6.88 22.44 -38.34
C HIS A 795 7.94 21.40 -38.76
N ARG A 796 8.48 20.63 -37.81
CA ARG A 796 9.59 19.70 -38.02
C ARG A 796 9.15 18.24 -37.99
N ARG A 797 9.72 17.44 -38.88
CA ARG A 797 9.65 15.98 -38.82
C ARG A 797 10.73 15.43 -37.89
N ASP A 798 11.98 15.88 -38.10
CA ASP A 798 13.16 15.47 -37.33
C ASP A 798 13.75 16.68 -36.59
N LEU A 799 14.35 16.45 -35.42
CA LEU A 799 15.06 17.50 -34.68
C LEU A 799 16.55 17.47 -35.05
N ASP A 800 17.01 18.62 -35.53
CA ASP A 800 18.44 18.95 -35.62
C ASP A 800 18.93 19.59 -34.32
N ALA A 801 20.20 20.04 -34.29
CA ALA A 801 20.80 20.68 -33.13
C ALA A 801 20.01 21.90 -32.63
N LEU A 802 19.52 22.75 -33.55
CA LEU A 802 18.72 23.93 -33.22
C LEU A 802 17.38 23.52 -32.60
N HIS A 803 16.67 22.58 -33.22
CA HIS A 803 15.33 22.19 -32.79
C HIS A 803 15.35 21.33 -31.53
N THR A 804 16.42 20.56 -31.30
CA THR A 804 16.66 19.89 -30.02
C THR A 804 16.83 20.91 -28.89
N THR A 805 17.57 22.00 -29.15
CA THR A 805 17.76 23.09 -28.19
C THR A 805 16.45 23.82 -27.91
N LEU A 806 15.69 24.19 -28.96
CA LEU A 806 14.40 24.87 -28.82
C LEU A 806 13.38 24.02 -28.05
N TRP A 807 13.38 22.71 -28.26
CA TRP A 807 12.52 21.79 -27.52
C TRP A 807 12.83 21.82 -26.01
N ILE A 808 14.11 21.74 -25.62
CA ILE A 808 14.54 21.80 -24.21
C ILE A 808 14.18 23.15 -23.57
N GLU A 809 14.43 24.26 -24.28
CA GLU A 809 14.10 25.60 -23.79
C GLU A 809 12.58 25.78 -23.61
N ALA A 810 11.78 25.24 -24.51
CA ALA A 810 10.32 25.31 -24.45
C ALA A 810 9.77 24.46 -23.29
N MET A 811 10.34 23.27 -23.02
CA MET A 811 10.03 22.49 -21.82
C MET A 811 10.26 23.31 -20.55
N ALA A 812 11.47 23.89 -20.40
CA ALA A 812 11.83 24.70 -19.24
C ALA A 812 10.91 25.92 -19.07
N ARG A 813 10.56 26.59 -20.18
CA ARG A 813 9.65 27.74 -20.18
C ARG A 813 8.24 27.36 -19.75
N GLY A 814 7.69 26.26 -20.29
CA GLY A 814 6.34 25.80 -19.93
C GLY A 814 6.21 25.47 -18.44
N ILE A 815 7.27 24.90 -17.84
CA ILE A 815 7.34 24.65 -16.39
C ILE A 815 7.36 25.96 -15.60
N ALA A 816 8.20 26.92 -16.01
CA ALA A 816 8.30 28.21 -15.32
C ALA A 816 6.98 29.01 -15.39
N GLU A 817 6.34 29.05 -16.55
CA GLU A 817 5.05 29.74 -16.76
C GLU A 817 3.94 29.15 -15.90
N ARG A 818 3.78 27.82 -15.88
CA ARG A 818 2.73 27.15 -15.12
C ARG A 818 3.00 27.16 -13.61
N GLY A 819 4.25 26.94 -13.21
CA GLY A 819 4.64 26.83 -11.81
C GLY A 819 4.84 28.16 -11.10
N GLY A 820 5.13 29.24 -11.85
CA GLY A 820 5.50 30.54 -11.29
C GLY A 820 6.79 30.54 -10.47
N ALA A 821 7.60 29.48 -10.58
CA ALA A 821 8.87 29.33 -9.87
C ALA A 821 10.02 30.00 -10.65
N SER A 822 11.07 30.37 -9.93
CA SER A 822 12.34 30.83 -10.47
C SER A 822 13.48 29.91 -10.05
N GLU A 823 14.61 29.99 -10.76
CA GLU A 823 15.85 29.35 -10.30
C GLU A 823 16.23 29.92 -8.93
N GLY A 824 16.62 29.03 -8.00
CA GLY A 824 16.84 29.31 -6.60
C GLY A 824 15.63 29.04 -5.69
N ASP A 825 14.46 28.71 -6.22
CA ASP A 825 13.26 28.43 -5.42
C ASP A 825 13.21 27.00 -4.85
N LYS A 826 14.18 26.14 -5.21
CA LYS A 826 14.28 24.72 -4.85
C LYS A 826 13.13 23.90 -5.47
N THR A 827 13.12 23.82 -6.78
CA THR A 827 12.13 23.11 -7.60
C THR A 827 12.78 22.44 -8.81
N MET A 828 12.01 21.73 -9.63
CA MET A 828 12.49 21.17 -10.89
C MET A 828 13.08 22.19 -11.87
N LEU A 829 12.76 23.49 -11.71
CA LEU A 829 13.33 24.55 -12.54
C LEU A 829 14.83 24.76 -12.28
N ASP A 830 15.31 24.41 -11.08
CA ASP A 830 16.75 24.44 -10.75
C ASP A 830 17.56 23.43 -11.58
N ALA A 831 16.91 22.42 -12.17
CA ALA A 831 17.53 21.53 -13.15
C ALA A 831 17.22 21.95 -14.59
N TRP A 832 15.97 22.35 -14.89
CA TRP A 832 15.55 22.71 -16.26
C TRP A 832 16.19 24.00 -16.78
N ALA A 833 16.30 25.04 -15.96
CA ALA A 833 16.86 26.32 -16.41
C ALA A 833 18.37 26.22 -16.74
N PRO A 834 19.22 25.59 -15.91
CA PRO A 834 20.61 25.30 -16.30
C PRO A 834 20.73 24.37 -17.51
N ALA A 835 19.84 23.38 -17.65
CA ALA A 835 19.82 22.48 -18.79
C ALA A 835 19.54 23.21 -20.12
N ALA A 836 18.59 24.13 -20.12
CA ALA A 836 18.24 24.96 -21.27
C ALA A 836 19.39 25.89 -21.67
N ARG A 837 20.06 26.54 -20.70
CA ARG A 837 21.25 27.36 -20.97
C ARG A 837 22.41 26.54 -21.54
N ALA A 838 22.62 25.33 -21.02
CA ALA A 838 23.66 24.43 -21.52
C ALA A 838 23.37 23.94 -22.95
N ALA A 839 22.11 23.67 -23.29
CA ALA A 839 21.71 23.34 -24.65
C ALA A 839 22.05 24.48 -25.62
N ARG A 840 21.70 25.71 -25.26
CA ARG A 840 22.00 26.92 -26.04
C ARG A 840 23.51 27.11 -26.24
N ALA A 841 24.30 26.99 -25.17
CA ALA A 841 25.75 27.14 -25.26
C ALA A 841 26.41 26.05 -26.13
N ALA A 842 25.94 24.80 -26.04
CA ALA A 842 26.44 23.72 -26.89
C ALA A 842 26.09 23.93 -28.37
N LEU A 843 24.86 24.40 -28.66
CA LEU A 843 24.47 24.78 -30.02
C LEU A 843 25.36 25.91 -30.58
N GLU A 844 25.64 26.94 -29.79
CA GLU A 844 26.54 28.05 -30.19
C GLU A 844 27.98 27.58 -30.43
N ALA A 845 28.41 26.53 -29.74
CA ALA A 845 29.70 25.87 -29.97
C ALA A 845 29.73 24.95 -31.20
N GLY A 846 28.60 24.80 -31.91
CA GLY A 846 28.48 23.94 -33.10
C GLY A 846 28.42 22.45 -32.79
N GLU A 847 28.03 22.09 -31.58
CA GLU A 847 27.86 20.69 -31.15
C GLU A 847 26.63 20.03 -31.79
N ASP A 848 26.65 18.70 -31.89
CA ASP A 848 25.53 17.92 -32.43
C ASP A 848 24.42 17.65 -31.38
N GLU A 849 23.32 17.04 -31.80
CA GLU A 849 22.14 16.80 -30.97
C GLU A 849 22.46 15.94 -29.73
N ALA A 850 23.35 14.96 -29.88
CA ALA A 850 23.74 14.07 -28.79
C ALA A 850 24.62 14.80 -27.76
N ALA A 851 25.54 15.65 -28.22
CA ALA A 851 26.36 16.49 -27.37
C ALA A 851 25.54 17.57 -26.64
N ILE A 852 24.53 18.15 -27.30
CA ILE A 852 23.55 19.07 -26.70
C ILE A 852 22.79 18.39 -25.56
N LEU A 853 22.19 17.21 -25.80
CA LEU A 853 21.47 16.45 -24.77
C LEU A 853 22.40 16.05 -23.61
N ALA A 854 23.63 15.64 -23.91
CA ALA A 854 24.62 15.31 -22.88
C ALA A 854 25.03 16.53 -22.05
N ALA A 855 25.15 17.72 -22.64
CA ALA A 855 25.41 18.96 -21.91
C ALA A 855 24.26 19.33 -20.99
N SER A 856 23.02 19.27 -21.49
CA SER A 856 21.81 19.49 -20.71
C SER A 856 21.65 18.50 -19.56
N ALA A 857 21.93 17.21 -19.78
CA ALA A 857 21.86 16.19 -18.74
C ALA A 857 22.87 16.43 -17.60
N ARG A 858 24.11 16.81 -17.94
CA ARG A 858 25.13 17.13 -16.93
C ARG A 858 24.74 18.34 -16.08
N THR A 859 24.33 19.44 -16.71
CA THR A 859 23.98 20.66 -15.95
C THR A 859 22.67 20.53 -15.21
N ALA A 860 21.74 19.68 -15.66
CA ALA A 860 20.56 19.30 -14.88
C ALA A 860 20.95 18.55 -13.59
N ALA A 861 21.93 17.64 -13.66
CA ALA A 861 22.43 16.93 -12.49
C ALA A 861 23.15 17.86 -11.51
N GLU A 862 23.96 18.80 -12.02
CA GLU A 862 24.58 19.85 -11.21
C GLU A 862 23.52 20.75 -10.54
N GLY A 863 22.49 21.14 -11.30
CA GLY A 863 21.36 21.93 -10.80
C GLY A 863 20.58 21.20 -9.71
N ARG A 864 20.29 19.90 -9.90
CA ARG A 864 19.72 19.03 -8.87
C ARG A 864 20.57 19.05 -7.61
N ASP A 865 21.88 18.82 -7.70
CA ASP A 865 22.76 18.76 -6.52
C ASP A 865 22.83 20.12 -5.80
N ALA A 866 22.80 21.22 -6.57
CA ALA A 866 22.75 22.57 -6.05
C ALA A 866 21.46 22.89 -5.27
N THR A 867 20.38 22.10 -5.44
CA THR A 867 19.16 22.29 -4.62
C THR A 867 19.36 21.94 -3.15
N GLY A 868 20.29 21.05 -2.81
CA GLY A 868 20.56 20.59 -1.45
C GLY A 868 20.64 21.71 -0.40
N PRO A 869 21.54 22.69 -0.55
CA PRO A 869 21.71 23.79 0.40
C PRO A 869 20.61 24.87 0.34
N LEU A 870 19.74 24.88 -0.67
CA LEU A 870 18.74 25.94 -0.86
C LEU A 870 17.62 25.87 0.16
N LEU A 871 17.14 27.06 0.54
CA LEU A 871 15.87 27.24 1.23
C LEU A 871 14.74 27.13 0.21
N ALA A 872 13.77 26.27 0.47
CA ALA A 872 12.60 26.15 -0.41
C ALA A 872 11.73 27.41 -0.33
N ARG A 873 11.31 27.93 -1.49
CA ARG A 873 10.44 29.11 -1.61
C ARG A 873 9.11 28.81 -2.28
N ARG A 874 9.00 27.68 -2.95
CA ARG A 874 7.80 27.20 -3.65
C ARG A 874 7.49 25.76 -3.26
N GLY A 875 6.28 25.32 -3.59
CA GLY A 875 5.83 23.94 -3.33
C GLY A 875 5.63 23.63 -1.85
N ARG A 876 5.43 22.34 -1.54
CA ARG A 876 5.22 21.86 -0.17
C ARG A 876 6.43 22.14 0.73
N ALA A 877 7.65 22.00 0.19
CA ALA A 877 8.91 22.19 0.89
C ALA A 877 9.10 23.60 1.47
N ALA A 878 8.48 24.64 0.90
CA ALA A 878 8.60 26.02 1.38
C ALA A 878 8.17 26.19 2.85
N LYS A 879 7.25 25.33 3.31
CA LYS A 879 6.69 25.36 4.67
C LYS A 879 7.65 24.83 5.73
N LEU A 880 8.70 24.10 5.33
CA LEU A 880 9.70 23.54 6.24
C LEU A 880 10.69 24.59 6.77
N GLY A 881 10.77 25.76 6.11
CA GLY A 881 11.77 26.77 6.42
C GLY A 881 13.17 26.16 6.38
N GLU A 882 13.98 26.42 7.42
CA GLU A 882 15.37 25.95 7.51
C GLU A 882 15.49 24.41 7.49
N ARG A 883 14.44 23.64 7.84
CA ARG A 883 14.45 22.18 7.76
C ARG A 883 14.56 21.65 6.33
N ALA A 884 14.26 22.46 5.31
CA ALA A 884 14.42 22.06 3.90
C ALA A 884 15.89 22.00 3.44
N ARG A 885 16.83 22.60 4.18
CA ARG A 885 18.25 22.59 3.82
C ARG A 885 18.87 21.21 4.08
N GLY A 886 19.76 20.79 3.20
CA GLY A 886 20.45 19.50 3.27
C GLY A 886 19.75 18.39 2.49
N HIS A 887 18.58 18.65 1.91
CA HIS A 887 17.80 17.67 1.13
C HIS A 887 17.69 18.11 -0.34
N VAL A 888 17.87 17.17 -1.28
CA VAL A 888 17.74 17.43 -2.72
C VAL A 888 16.26 17.50 -3.12
N ASP A 889 15.91 18.42 -4.01
CA ASP A 889 14.55 18.51 -4.56
C ASP A 889 14.19 17.30 -5.43
N PRO A 890 13.08 16.59 -5.14
CA PRO A 890 12.67 15.43 -5.93
C PRO A 890 12.26 15.80 -7.37
N GLY A 891 11.73 17.01 -7.59
CA GLY A 891 11.44 17.53 -8.92
C GLY A 891 12.69 17.67 -9.77
N ALA A 892 13.73 18.33 -9.25
CA ALA A 892 15.03 18.48 -9.91
C ALA A 892 15.73 17.13 -10.13
N ALA A 893 15.60 16.19 -9.18
CA ALA A 893 16.11 14.84 -9.33
C ALA A 893 15.45 14.09 -10.50
N SER A 894 14.12 14.16 -10.60
CA SER A 894 13.39 13.54 -11.71
C SER A 894 13.72 14.19 -13.08
N THR A 895 13.93 15.51 -13.11
CA THR A 895 14.40 16.22 -14.32
C THR A 895 15.79 15.74 -14.76
N ALA A 896 16.72 15.59 -13.82
CA ALA A 896 18.06 15.11 -14.12
C ALA A 896 18.04 13.68 -14.69
N LEU A 897 17.21 12.80 -14.13
CA LEU A 897 17.01 11.44 -14.64
C LEU A 897 16.41 11.43 -16.05
N LEU A 898 15.39 12.26 -16.29
CA LEU A 898 14.78 12.42 -17.60
C LEU A 898 15.83 12.79 -18.66
N LEU A 899 16.56 13.89 -18.45
CA LEU A 899 17.52 14.39 -19.42
C LEU A 899 18.70 13.43 -19.61
N ALA A 900 19.13 12.74 -18.56
CA ALA A 900 20.15 11.68 -18.66
C ALA A 900 19.68 10.52 -19.55
N ALA A 901 18.44 10.05 -19.37
CA ALA A 901 17.89 8.97 -20.20
C ALA A 901 17.77 9.37 -21.68
N LEU A 902 17.32 10.61 -21.95
CA LEU A 902 17.29 11.14 -23.32
C LEU A 902 18.70 11.17 -23.95
N ALA A 903 19.71 11.61 -23.19
CA ALA A 903 21.10 11.66 -23.64
C ALA A 903 21.72 10.28 -23.85
N ASP A 904 21.35 9.29 -23.02
CA ASP A 904 21.83 7.91 -23.15
C ASP A 904 21.29 7.24 -24.42
N GLU A 905 20.00 7.36 -24.66
CA GLU A 905 19.37 6.81 -25.86
C GLU A 905 19.86 7.53 -27.14
N ALA A 906 20.11 8.83 -27.06
CA ALA A 906 20.77 9.57 -28.13
C ALA A 906 22.22 9.12 -28.41
N ARG A 907 22.88 8.40 -27.49
CA ARG A 907 24.24 7.87 -27.72
C ARG A 907 24.28 6.43 -28.23
N ARG A 908 23.33 5.57 -27.85
CA ARG A 908 23.32 4.12 -28.18
C ARG A 908 23.41 3.80 -29.68
N ASP A 909 22.87 4.65 -30.55
CA ASP A 909 22.91 4.42 -32.00
C ASP A 909 24.25 4.82 -32.66
N ARG A 910 25.16 5.55 -31.97
CA ARG A 910 26.53 5.78 -32.48
C ARG A 910 27.36 4.50 -32.49
N THR A 911 27.14 3.60 -31.53
CA THR A 911 27.82 2.30 -31.43
C THR A 911 27.27 1.23 -32.38
N ALA A 912 26.05 1.39 -32.91
CA ALA A 912 25.46 0.45 -33.87
C ALA A 912 25.83 0.77 -35.34
N ARG A 913 26.38 1.95 -35.61
CA ARG A 913 26.87 2.40 -36.93
C ARG A 913 28.40 2.49 -37.04
N GLY A 914 29.12 2.05 -36.00
CA GLY A 914 30.59 2.07 -35.90
C GLY A 914 31.23 0.74 -36.21
#